data_AF-A0A0U1M0J1-F1
#
_entry.id   AF-A0A0U1M0J1-F1
#
_cell.length_a   1.000
_cell.length_b   1.000
_cell.length_c   1.000
_cell.angle_alpha   90.00
_cell.angle_beta   90.00
_cell.angle_gamma   90.00
#
_symmetry.space_group_name_H-M   'P 1'
#
loop_
_entity.id
_entity.type
_entity.pdbx_description
1 polymer ?
#
loop_
_entity_poly.entity_id
_entity_poly.type
_entity_poly.pdbx_seq_one_letter_code
_entity_poly.pdbx_strand_id
1 'polypeptide(L)'
;MSSAPTVSLRRNGKRQSCEQCRKMKIKCDHSLPKCSRCVKRDLDCFYDPAPMTRKFRSHRMEGDLLQFTTKTGVKKASRSTSRTNFSGLSPDNTYLSSPHPVVINTPRVKTSGFLGPISYRTVMADSQNQQDQPGSLGVAEDSIATHTIEPRRLDVGLQVVAFLCKHADLIRTIVNRLYFIGRMPILPKALGLAALEHLWDIIEDNDYAETNPSKLDTVIRIFHNSYQPLPITKSTKVDELSRLISGENVRWETICNMVVLASLGLLHFHHREIGFNGNNQTDKQSLFAEFYEINDSLLSLTKESPFLNELVICLKYHQILYVLIRFGESSQRAYSSFVDLTSCIYASGIHQDKPIIGDSPGFIDQWRRRCFATAYYMDKNIATALGRPPQMNRYYCILEPPLDIDDGVTGLDLQRQLRMLDQNGWNMDGKRRPASLIRLRFLLATVREEILELHIGVDKIDIGTKSQLALHKLRSIWQSCPNNIKYSPEMWNSQLSASDILPILWLYLDYLYSTFLIYLTAHDASQGTSERLLLAAKTILSTILHINDERERVKEIRSDFFSVFLPYGLPSAEILTKELLRRPSLDNGPAETCLPRAEVIRELTVYASCLSWVARPGSWNAEYCKEVKGKLIRILDQIINSSNKPIHLEEDGESKDGQGSANRDLGDMMMSWENLFDWDRGGHWDSGLDFLCEPISRIKIIIPDHSYQRDCLNIINRDFRIKKQNWSEERPFVFLAHSFGVMVLKGALASSSSSNVNDVSSSTLGILFFGTPPDIANGLKILLASSLPGEMNESLQKLALTGDVEWLRMSTSEYDKLEVAGGFQVVYFLESPHGEQQDGKIHGYEGEEQNRQSIVIRMGKTHGTMIRFPNAEDEEFRKAERRLVQVTI
;
A
#
# COMPACT_ATOMS: atom_id res chain seq x y z
N MET A 1 61.47 -20.68 -13.12
CA MET A 1 61.02 -21.81 -13.95
C MET A 1 59.53 -21.61 -14.23
N SER A 2 59.14 -21.54 -15.50
CA SER A 2 57.80 -21.15 -15.96
C SER A 2 56.80 -22.29 -15.73
N SER A 3 55.68 -22.02 -15.06
CA SER A 3 54.61 -22.99 -14.80
C SER A 3 53.83 -23.32 -16.08
N ALA A 4 53.80 -24.60 -16.47
CA ALA A 4 53.05 -25.07 -17.63
C ALA A 4 51.52 -24.91 -17.44
N PRO A 5 50.74 -24.56 -18.47
CA PRO A 5 49.30 -24.35 -18.36
C PRO A 5 48.57 -25.68 -18.11
N THR A 6 47.86 -25.78 -16.98
CA THR A 6 47.04 -26.92 -16.57
C THR A 6 45.82 -27.12 -17.48
N VAL A 7 45.62 -28.36 -17.96
CA VAL A 7 44.49 -28.76 -18.81
C VAL A 7 43.21 -28.86 -17.97
N SER A 8 42.17 -28.08 -18.27
CA SER A 8 40.87 -28.19 -17.59
C SER A 8 40.08 -29.42 -18.07
N LEU A 9 39.69 -30.28 -17.14
CA LEU A 9 38.86 -31.46 -17.37
C LEU A 9 37.42 -31.19 -16.95
N ARG A 10 36.46 -31.75 -17.70
CA ARG A 10 35.04 -31.75 -17.29
C ARG A 10 34.83 -32.75 -16.15
N ARG A 11 33.70 -32.64 -15.42
CA ARG A 11 33.28 -33.60 -14.36
C ARG A 11 33.26 -35.07 -14.80
N ASN A 12 33.19 -35.35 -16.10
CA ASN A 12 33.24 -36.70 -16.67
C ASN A 12 34.64 -37.14 -17.14
N GLY A 13 35.70 -36.43 -16.76
CA GLY A 13 37.10 -36.78 -17.06
C GLY A 13 37.59 -36.49 -18.48
N LYS A 14 36.74 -35.97 -19.38
CA LYS A 14 37.14 -35.59 -20.74
C LYS A 14 37.64 -34.14 -20.80
N ARG A 15 38.61 -33.87 -21.70
CA ARG A 15 39.13 -32.52 -21.95
C ARG A 15 38.01 -31.57 -22.38
N GLN A 16 38.01 -30.38 -21.80
CA GLN A 16 37.03 -29.36 -22.14
C GLN A 16 37.36 -28.75 -23.51
N SER A 17 36.39 -28.70 -24.42
CA SER A 17 36.49 -27.94 -25.67
C SER A 17 36.47 -26.43 -25.41
N CYS A 18 37.19 -25.63 -26.20
CA CYS A 18 37.18 -24.17 -26.07
C CYS A 18 35.79 -23.57 -26.32
N GLU A 19 35.53 -22.37 -25.80
CA GLU A 19 34.19 -21.75 -25.85
C GLU A 19 33.70 -21.51 -27.28
N GLN A 20 34.59 -21.14 -28.21
CA GLN A 20 34.20 -20.90 -29.60
C GLN A 20 33.78 -22.21 -30.31
N CYS A 21 34.57 -23.27 -30.17
CA CYS A 21 34.21 -24.57 -30.75
C CYS A 21 32.94 -25.14 -30.10
N ARG A 22 32.74 -24.91 -28.79
CA ARG A 22 31.52 -25.29 -28.07
C ARG A 22 30.29 -24.53 -28.60
N LYS A 23 30.34 -23.19 -28.70
CA LYS A 23 29.23 -22.37 -29.22
C LYS A 23 28.86 -22.74 -30.65
N MET A 24 29.86 -23.00 -31.48
CA MET A 24 29.67 -23.44 -32.87
C MET A 24 29.30 -24.94 -33.00
N LYS A 25 29.22 -25.69 -31.88
CA LYS A 25 28.96 -27.14 -31.84
C LYS A 25 29.89 -27.97 -32.74
N ILE A 26 31.15 -27.59 -32.86
CA ILE A 26 32.18 -28.30 -33.64
C ILE A 26 33.26 -28.91 -32.73
N LYS A 27 33.89 -30.00 -33.20
CA LYS A 27 34.95 -30.70 -32.46
C LYS A 27 36.19 -29.81 -32.27
N CYS A 28 36.65 -29.66 -31.04
CA CYS A 28 37.89 -28.97 -30.68
C CYS A 28 39.06 -29.97 -30.64
N ASP A 29 40.25 -29.54 -31.07
CA ASP A 29 41.50 -30.31 -31.03
C ASP A 29 42.30 -30.10 -29.72
N HIS A 30 41.83 -29.21 -28.84
CA HIS A 30 42.34 -29.02 -27.47
C HIS A 30 43.81 -28.58 -27.36
N SER A 31 44.41 -28.04 -28.43
CA SER A 31 45.74 -27.42 -28.33
C SER A 31 45.68 -26.14 -27.50
N LEU A 32 46.71 -25.91 -26.67
CA LEU A 32 46.89 -24.74 -25.83
C LEU A 32 48.08 -23.93 -26.35
N PRO A 33 48.03 -22.57 -26.32
CA PRO A 33 46.97 -21.74 -25.73
C PRO A 33 45.71 -21.58 -26.62
N LYS A 34 45.83 -21.74 -27.94
CA LYS A 34 44.68 -21.67 -28.88
C LYS A 34 44.52 -22.99 -29.66
N CYS A 35 43.28 -23.38 -29.90
CA CYS A 35 42.95 -24.56 -30.70
C CYS A 35 43.24 -24.29 -32.18
N SER A 36 43.78 -25.24 -32.96
CA SER A 36 44.24 -24.98 -34.34
C SER A 36 43.10 -24.50 -35.25
N ARG A 37 41.88 -24.90 -34.91
CA ARG A 37 40.67 -24.53 -35.65
C ARG A 37 40.26 -23.07 -35.40
N CYS A 38 40.44 -22.56 -34.19
CA CYS A 38 40.26 -21.15 -33.88
C CYS A 38 41.41 -20.30 -34.46
N VAL A 39 42.64 -20.82 -34.51
CA VAL A 39 43.76 -20.14 -35.17
C VAL A 39 43.48 -19.96 -36.67
N LYS A 40 43.05 -21.01 -37.37
CA LYS A 40 42.72 -20.94 -38.81
C LYS A 40 41.55 -20.03 -39.15
N ARG A 41 40.66 -19.76 -38.18
CA ARG A 41 39.46 -18.93 -38.36
C ARG A 41 39.58 -17.56 -37.69
N ASP A 42 40.77 -17.25 -37.18
CA ASP A 42 41.06 -16.04 -36.41
C ASP A 42 40.03 -15.73 -35.30
N LEU A 43 39.66 -16.77 -34.54
CA LEU A 43 38.70 -16.67 -33.44
C LEU A 43 39.40 -16.61 -32.09
N ASP A 44 38.88 -15.78 -31.18
CA ASP A 44 39.43 -15.66 -29.83
C ASP A 44 39.12 -16.91 -28.98
N CYS A 45 40.14 -17.75 -28.83
CA CYS A 45 40.04 -19.08 -28.25
C CYS A 45 40.44 -19.07 -26.78
N PHE A 46 39.47 -19.29 -25.90
CA PHE A 46 39.69 -19.44 -24.47
C PHE A 46 38.93 -20.65 -23.91
N TYR A 47 39.42 -21.18 -22.78
CA TYR A 47 38.83 -22.31 -22.06
C TYR A 47 38.37 -21.81 -20.68
N ASP A 48 37.06 -21.71 -20.48
CA ASP A 48 36.45 -21.21 -19.23
C ASP A 48 36.31 -22.34 -18.20
N PRO A 49 36.90 -22.26 -16.99
CA PRO A 49 36.86 -23.35 -16.01
C PRO A 49 35.48 -23.67 -15.42
N ALA A 50 34.42 -22.86 -15.63
CA ALA A 50 33.09 -23.13 -15.06
C ALA A 50 31.92 -22.63 -15.94
N PRO A 51 31.47 -23.41 -16.94
CA PRO A 51 30.64 -22.85 -18.02
C PRO A 51 29.11 -22.87 -17.79
N MET A 52 28.65 -23.20 -16.57
CA MET A 52 27.23 -23.45 -16.24
C MET A 52 26.72 -22.64 -15.04
N THR A 53 27.25 -21.44 -14.83
CA THR A 53 26.63 -20.44 -13.93
C THR A 53 26.66 -19.08 -14.61
N ARG A 54 25.68 -18.80 -15.48
CA ARG A 54 25.40 -17.43 -15.93
C ARG A 54 24.06 -16.95 -15.41
N LYS A 55 24.14 -15.96 -14.52
CA LYS A 55 23.08 -15.02 -14.17
C LYS A 55 22.65 -14.27 -15.45
N PHE A 56 21.35 -14.14 -15.66
CA PHE A 56 20.76 -13.31 -16.70
C PHE A 56 21.20 -11.84 -16.51
N ARG A 57 21.87 -11.26 -17.51
CA ARG A 57 22.01 -9.81 -17.69
C ARG A 57 21.41 -9.49 -19.06
N SER A 58 20.43 -8.59 -19.13
CA SER A 58 19.92 -8.09 -20.40
C SER A 58 20.95 -7.15 -21.04
N HIS A 59 21.04 -7.24 -22.35
CA HIS A 59 21.95 -6.51 -23.22
C HIS A 59 21.32 -5.14 -23.53
N ARG A 60 22.03 -4.03 -23.29
CA ARG A 60 21.84 -2.77 -24.03
C ARG A 60 23.05 -2.63 -24.95
N MET A 61 22.80 -2.50 -26.25
CA MET A 61 23.83 -2.23 -27.25
C MET A 61 24.17 -0.74 -27.26
N GLU A 62 25.45 -0.43 -27.36
CA GLU A 62 25.98 0.89 -27.65
C GLU A 62 26.89 0.74 -28.88
N GLY A 63 26.69 1.61 -29.87
CA GLY A 63 27.42 1.61 -31.14
C GLY A 63 28.68 2.47 -31.07
N ASP A 64 29.75 1.93 -31.67
CA ASP A 64 31.04 2.54 -32.00
C ASP A 64 30.92 3.94 -32.64
N LEU A 65 31.87 4.90 -32.53
CA LEU A 65 33.24 4.91 -33.09
C LEU A 65 33.81 6.35 -32.77
N LEU A 66 35.02 6.59 -32.25
CA LEU A 66 36.28 6.82 -33.01
C LEU A 66 37.46 7.19 -32.07
N GLN A 67 38.56 6.45 -32.25
CA GLN A 67 40.00 6.78 -32.23
C GLN A 67 40.51 8.08 -31.57
N PHE A 68 41.55 7.99 -30.71
CA PHE A 68 42.97 8.24 -31.07
C PHE A 68 43.94 8.16 -29.87
N THR A 69 44.89 7.23 -29.97
CA THR A 69 46.33 7.25 -29.58
C THR A 69 46.84 7.77 -28.21
N THR A 70 47.39 6.81 -27.44
CA THR A 70 48.74 6.74 -26.85
C THR A 70 49.42 7.98 -26.23
N LYS A 71 49.80 7.93 -24.94
CA LYS A 71 51.19 7.81 -24.42
C LYS A 71 51.34 8.24 -22.94
N THR A 72 51.96 7.34 -22.18
CA THR A 72 52.93 7.50 -21.06
C THR A 72 53.23 8.91 -20.49
N GLY A 73 53.32 9.03 -19.15
CA GLY A 73 54.30 9.94 -18.51
C GLY A 73 53.96 10.57 -17.15
N VAL A 74 54.43 9.94 -16.06
CA VAL A 74 55.25 10.52 -14.94
C VAL A 74 55.02 11.98 -14.46
N LYS A 75 54.67 12.09 -13.16
CA LYS A 75 55.04 13.07 -12.09
C LYS A 75 55.22 14.58 -12.43
N LYS A 76 54.54 15.46 -11.67
CA LYS A 76 55.08 16.27 -10.54
C LYS A 76 54.15 17.44 -10.16
N ALA A 77 54.27 17.83 -8.90
CA ALA A 77 53.62 18.94 -8.23
C ALA A 77 54.09 20.33 -8.69
N SER A 78 53.22 21.34 -8.55
CA SER A 78 53.61 22.71 -8.16
C SER A 78 52.42 23.55 -7.72
N ARG A 79 52.57 24.17 -6.55
CA ARG A 79 51.81 25.31 -6.02
C ARG A 79 51.96 26.53 -6.93
N SER A 80 50.89 27.31 -7.10
CA SER A 80 50.96 28.77 -7.06
C SER A 80 49.59 29.40 -6.87
N THR A 81 49.51 30.18 -5.79
CA THR A 81 48.47 31.13 -5.38
C THR A 81 48.29 32.29 -6.35
N SER A 82 47.04 32.73 -6.58
CA SER A 82 46.68 34.13 -6.90
C SER A 82 45.23 34.46 -6.48
N ARG A 83 45.15 35.46 -5.59
CA ARG A 83 44.07 36.44 -5.26
C ARG A 83 43.14 36.77 -6.46
N THR A 84 41.86 37.16 -6.37
CA THR A 84 41.09 37.99 -5.40
C THR A 84 39.61 38.10 -5.84
N ASN A 85 38.72 38.29 -4.85
CA ASN A 85 37.48 39.11 -4.83
C ASN A 85 36.19 38.75 -5.61
N PHE A 86 35.23 38.24 -4.81
CA PHE A 86 33.85 38.74 -4.57
C PHE A 86 33.01 39.30 -5.74
N SER A 87 31.89 38.63 -6.03
CA SER A 87 30.52 39.16 -5.79
C SER A 87 29.44 38.16 -6.26
N GLY A 88 28.35 38.03 -5.49
CA GLY A 88 27.09 37.43 -5.95
C GLY A 88 26.57 36.29 -5.07
N LEU A 89 25.80 36.64 -4.04
CA LEU A 89 25.02 35.73 -3.21
C LEU A 89 23.86 35.10 -4.03
N SER A 90 23.72 33.78 -3.95
CA SER A 90 22.46 33.04 -4.11
C SER A 90 22.46 31.84 -3.14
N PRO A 91 21.30 31.43 -2.61
CA PRO A 91 21.22 30.43 -1.56
C PRO A 91 21.31 29.02 -2.17
N ASP A 92 22.52 28.45 -2.22
CA ASP A 92 22.71 27.07 -2.63
C ASP A 92 22.34 26.09 -1.51
N ASN A 93 21.28 25.34 -1.79
CA ASN A 93 20.84 24.15 -1.09
C ASN A 93 21.80 22.99 -1.43
N THR A 94 23.01 22.97 -0.85
CA THR A 94 23.98 21.88 -1.03
C THR A 94 23.90 20.89 0.13
N TYR A 95 23.04 19.88 0.00
CA TYR A 95 23.19 18.65 0.77
C TYR A 95 24.45 17.93 0.25
N LEU A 96 25.51 17.91 1.05
CA LEU A 96 26.79 17.25 0.71
C LEU A 96 26.63 15.71 0.77
N SER A 97 26.73 15.05 -0.39
CA SER A 97 26.82 13.59 -0.50
C SER A 97 28.23 13.07 -0.15
N SER A 98 28.32 11.95 0.57
CA SER A 98 29.56 11.16 0.65
C SER A 98 29.90 10.60 -0.74
N PRO A 99 31.12 10.81 -1.27
CA PRO A 99 31.46 10.30 -2.61
C PRO A 99 31.79 8.80 -2.64
N HIS A 100 31.83 8.11 -1.48
CA HIS A 100 32.30 6.72 -1.41
C HIS A 100 31.36 5.79 -0.65
N PRO A 101 31.12 4.58 -1.18
CA PRO A 101 30.35 3.55 -0.48
C PRO A 101 31.10 3.04 0.75
N VAL A 102 30.36 2.72 1.81
CA VAL A 102 30.92 2.20 3.07
C VAL A 102 30.75 0.69 3.11
N VAL A 103 31.80 -0.03 3.50
CA VAL A 103 31.79 -1.49 3.56
C VAL A 103 31.69 -1.96 5.01
N ILE A 104 30.72 -2.82 5.30
CA ILE A 104 30.49 -3.42 6.62
C ILE A 104 30.65 -4.93 6.53
N ASN A 105 31.41 -5.49 7.46
CA ASN A 105 31.63 -6.92 7.58
C ASN A 105 30.75 -7.48 8.69
N THR A 106 30.05 -8.57 8.39
CA THR A 106 29.09 -9.20 9.29
C THR A 106 29.36 -10.71 9.36
N PRO A 107 29.05 -11.38 10.48
CA PRO A 107 29.07 -12.84 10.52
C PRO A 107 28.13 -13.40 9.45
N ARG A 108 28.60 -14.35 8.63
CA ARG A 108 27.75 -14.94 7.59
C ARG A 108 26.60 -15.70 8.25
N VAL A 109 25.37 -15.29 7.93
CA VAL A 109 24.17 -16.00 8.37
C VAL A 109 24.13 -17.37 7.69
N LYS A 110 24.18 -18.46 8.47
CA LYS A 110 24.14 -19.84 7.94
C LYS A 110 22.85 -20.10 7.12
N THR A 111 21.73 -19.48 7.49
CA THR A 111 20.45 -19.52 6.77
C THR A 111 19.74 -18.17 6.84
N SER A 112 19.18 -17.68 5.74
CA SER A 112 18.49 -16.38 5.63
C SER A 112 17.07 -16.37 6.24
N GLY A 113 16.88 -17.05 7.37
CA GLY A 113 15.59 -17.25 8.03
C GLY A 113 15.24 -18.71 8.29
N PHE A 114 14.01 -18.92 8.76
CA PHE A 114 13.37 -20.21 8.99
C PHE A 114 13.27 -21.01 7.69
N LEU A 115 13.70 -22.27 7.76
CA LEU A 115 13.57 -23.23 6.67
C LEU A 115 12.72 -24.39 7.15
N GLY A 116 11.57 -24.60 6.49
CA GLY A 116 10.68 -25.71 6.82
C GLY A 116 11.33 -27.09 6.59
N PRO A 117 10.72 -28.16 7.13
CA PRO A 117 11.28 -29.52 7.11
C PRO A 117 11.49 -30.08 5.69
N ILE A 118 10.72 -29.60 4.72
CA ILE A 118 10.82 -30.01 3.30
C ILE A 118 11.85 -29.20 2.49
N SER A 119 12.57 -28.26 3.12
CA SER A 119 13.62 -27.49 2.45
C SER A 119 14.81 -28.38 2.10
N TYR A 120 15.26 -28.33 0.84
CA TYR A 120 16.44 -29.10 0.40
C TYR A 120 17.67 -28.81 1.27
N ARG A 121 17.80 -27.61 1.84
CA ARG A 121 18.93 -27.27 2.73
C ARG A 121 18.85 -27.99 4.08
N THR A 122 17.65 -28.13 4.64
CA THR A 122 17.42 -28.85 5.90
C THR A 122 17.76 -30.33 5.73
N VAL A 123 17.29 -30.95 4.65
CA VAL A 123 17.59 -32.36 4.32
C VAL A 123 19.09 -32.60 4.13
N MET A 124 19.80 -31.66 3.49
CA MET A 124 21.24 -31.76 3.28
C MET A 124 22.03 -31.55 4.58
N ALA A 125 21.55 -30.71 5.50
CA ALA A 125 22.15 -30.52 6.82
C ALA A 125 21.99 -31.76 7.72
N ASP A 126 20.82 -32.40 7.71
CA ASP A 126 20.58 -33.64 8.46
C ASP A 126 21.45 -34.81 7.95
N SER A 127 21.71 -34.84 6.65
CA SER A 127 22.61 -35.83 6.03
C SER A 127 24.07 -35.64 6.43
N GLN A 128 24.49 -34.40 6.74
CA GLN A 128 25.84 -34.10 7.23
C GLN A 128 25.98 -34.42 8.72
N ASN A 129 24.96 -34.11 9.53
CA ASN A 129 24.97 -34.41 10.97
C ASN A 129 24.98 -35.92 11.30
N GLN A 130 24.52 -36.79 10.39
CA GLN A 130 24.58 -38.25 10.59
C GLN A 130 25.94 -38.87 10.26
N GLN A 131 26.88 -38.13 9.68
CA GLN A 131 28.23 -38.63 9.34
C GLN A 131 29.32 -38.20 10.33
N ASP A 132 29.01 -37.37 11.33
CA ASP A 132 29.99 -36.94 12.33
C ASP A 132 30.13 -37.97 13.47
N GLN A 133 31.22 -38.73 13.43
CA GLN A 133 31.74 -39.47 14.58
C GLN A 133 32.14 -38.48 15.70
N PRO A 134 31.96 -38.83 16.99
CA PRO A 134 32.32 -37.97 18.10
C PRO A 134 33.85 -37.96 18.28
N GLY A 135 34.54 -37.06 17.59
CA GLY A 135 36.01 -37.01 17.69
C GLY A 135 36.74 -35.89 16.95
N SER A 136 36.07 -34.97 16.27
CA SER A 136 36.75 -33.85 15.60
C SER A 136 35.97 -32.55 15.78
N LEU A 137 36.22 -31.84 16.89
CA LEU A 137 35.96 -30.39 16.98
C LEU A 137 36.95 -29.67 16.04
N GLY A 138 36.67 -29.72 14.74
CA GLY A 138 37.21 -28.78 13.78
C GLY A 138 36.34 -27.53 13.82
N VAL A 139 36.84 -26.48 14.46
CA VAL A 139 36.27 -25.12 14.42
C VAL A 139 36.13 -24.73 12.94
N ALA A 140 34.91 -24.77 12.41
CA ALA A 140 34.63 -24.25 11.08
C ALA A 140 34.82 -22.73 11.12
N GLU A 141 35.87 -22.24 10.48
CA GLU A 141 36.24 -20.82 10.39
C GLU A 141 35.02 -19.93 10.08
N ASP A 142 34.86 -18.87 10.88
CA ASP A 142 33.86 -17.82 10.76
C ASP A 142 33.92 -17.15 9.37
N SER A 143 33.16 -17.65 8.41
CA SER A 143 33.05 -16.99 7.12
C SER A 143 32.35 -15.62 7.31
N ILE A 144 33.01 -14.55 6.90
CA ILE A 144 32.51 -13.16 6.97
C ILE A 144 31.69 -12.86 5.70
N ALA A 145 30.55 -12.19 5.86
CA ALA A 145 29.78 -11.60 4.77
C ALA A 145 30.07 -10.09 4.69
N THR A 146 30.25 -9.57 3.47
CA THR A 146 30.58 -8.17 3.23
C THR A 146 29.38 -7.47 2.59
N HIS A 147 28.93 -6.39 3.22
CA HIS A 147 27.82 -5.56 2.77
C HIS A 147 28.33 -4.17 2.39
N THR A 148 27.84 -3.64 1.28
CA THR A 148 28.20 -2.29 0.80
C THR A 148 27.00 -1.37 0.97
N ILE A 149 27.18 -0.31 1.75
CA ILE A 149 26.19 0.74 1.93
C ILE A 149 26.44 1.82 0.88
N GLU A 150 25.43 2.00 0.03
CA GLU A 150 25.47 3.02 -1.02
C GLU A 150 25.39 4.43 -0.43
N PRO A 151 26.08 5.42 -1.04
CA PRO A 151 26.04 6.81 -0.59
C PRO A 151 24.63 7.37 -0.36
N ARG A 152 23.69 7.02 -1.25
CA ARG A 152 22.30 7.46 -1.12
C ARG A 152 21.65 7.05 0.21
N ARG A 153 22.00 5.88 0.76
CA ARG A 153 21.46 5.41 2.05
C ARG A 153 22.11 6.14 3.22
N LEU A 154 23.36 6.56 3.08
CA LEU A 154 24.02 7.44 4.06
C LEU A 154 23.35 8.82 4.07
N ASP A 155 23.04 9.36 2.89
CA ASP A 155 22.35 10.65 2.75
C ASP A 155 20.95 10.60 3.39
N VAL A 156 20.18 9.52 3.16
CA VAL A 156 18.89 9.31 3.85
C VAL A 156 19.10 9.16 5.36
N GLY A 157 20.13 8.44 5.80
CA GLY A 157 20.46 8.31 7.22
C GLY A 157 20.72 9.67 7.88
N LEU A 158 21.47 10.56 7.21
CA LEU A 158 21.72 11.92 7.66
C LEU A 158 20.42 12.75 7.74
N GLN A 159 19.54 12.62 6.74
CA GLN A 159 18.23 13.30 6.75
C GLN A 159 17.37 12.84 7.94
N VAL A 160 17.32 11.54 8.23
CA VAL A 160 16.56 10.98 9.36
C VAL A 160 17.13 11.46 10.68
N VAL A 161 18.45 11.42 10.86
CA VAL A 161 19.08 11.93 12.09
C VAL A 161 18.83 13.43 12.26
N ALA A 162 18.93 14.23 11.21
CA ALA A 162 18.60 15.66 11.27
C ALA A 162 17.13 15.90 11.63
N PHE A 163 16.21 15.11 11.08
CA PHE A 163 14.78 15.15 11.40
C PHE A 163 14.51 14.81 12.87
N LEU A 164 15.16 13.78 13.42
CA LEU A 164 15.05 13.42 14.84
C LEU A 164 15.48 14.57 15.74
N CYS A 165 16.59 15.23 15.43
CA CYS A 165 17.06 16.37 16.21
C CYS A 165 16.10 17.55 16.16
N LYS A 166 15.58 17.86 14.97
CA LYS A 166 14.62 18.95 14.78
C LYS A 166 13.33 18.72 15.60
N HIS A 167 12.87 17.48 15.71
CA HIS A 167 11.56 17.13 16.28
C HIS A 167 11.64 16.30 17.58
N ALA A 168 12.77 16.38 18.31
CA ALA A 168 13.06 15.51 19.44
C ALA A 168 11.97 15.53 20.54
N ASP A 169 11.62 16.73 21.03
CA ASP A 169 10.62 16.88 22.11
C ASP A 169 9.23 16.44 21.68
N LEU A 170 8.87 16.69 20.43
CA LEU A 170 7.58 16.30 19.87
C LEU A 170 7.48 14.77 19.77
N ILE A 171 8.50 14.12 19.20
CA ILE A 171 8.57 12.65 19.11
C ILE A 171 8.53 12.05 20.52
N ARG A 172 9.32 12.57 21.45
CA ARG A 172 9.35 12.13 22.85
C ARG A 172 7.96 12.22 23.48
N THR A 173 7.26 13.34 23.31
CA THR A 173 5.92 13.57 23.88
C THR A 173 4.89 12.60 23.31
N ILE A 174 4.82 12.48 21.98
CA ILE A 174 3.83 11.64 21.30
C ILE A 174 4.06 10.16 21.63
N VAL A 175 5.30 9.68 21.55
CA VAL A 175 5.60 8.26 21.80
C VAL A 175 5.34 7.90 23.27
N ASN A 176 5.71 8.76 24.23
CA ASN A 176 5.36 8.55 25.63
C ASN A 176 3.84 8.47 25.84
N ARG A 177 3.08 9.35 25.18
CA ARG A 177 1.61 9.33 25.25
C ARG A 177 1.02 8.03 24.69
N LEU A 178 1.56 7.50 23.59
CA LEU A 178 1.14 6.20 23.02
C LEU A 178 1.35 5.04 24.00
N TYR A 179 2.53 4.97 24.63
CA TYR A 179 2.82 3.94 25.63
C TYR A 179 2.02 4.12 26.92
N PHE A 180 1.71 5.36 27.32
CA PHE A 180 0.88 5.64 28.48
C PHE A 180 -0.56 5.14 28.29
N ILE A 181 -1.16 5.42 27.13
CA ILE A 181 -2.50 4.94 26.80
C ILE A 181 -2.50 3.43 26.47
N GLY A 182 -1.34 2.86 26.14
CA GLY A 182 -1.20 1.44 25.80
C GLY A 182 -1.83 1.07 24.45
N ARG A 183 -1.88 2.02 23.51
CA ARG A 183 -2.49 1.83 22.18
C ARG A 183 -1.43 1.80 21.10
N MET A 184 -1.44 0.74 20.28
CA MET A 184 -0.63 0.53 19.07
C MET A 184 0.77 -0.10 19.23
N PRO A 185 1.61 0.15 20.26
CA PRO A 185 2.94 -0.43 20.26
C PRO A 185 2.90 -1.92 20.60
N ILE A 186 3.46 -2.74 19.71
CA ILE A 186 3.81 -4.14 20.01
C ILE A 186 5.27 -4.30 20.45
N LEU A 187 6.05 -3.21 20.36
CA LEU A 187 7.35 -3.09 21.00
C LEU A 187 7.13 -2.99 22.52
N PRO A 188 7.70 -3.87 23.36
CA PRO A 188 7.46 -3.89 24.80
C PRO A 188 7.78 -2.54 25.43
N LYS A 189 6.92 -2.06 26.32
CA LYS A 189 7.07 -0.73 26.95
C LYS A 189 8.45 -0.54 27.59
N ALA A 190 8.96 -1.58 28.27
CA ALA A 190 10.28 -1.56 28.90
C ALA A 190 11.42 -1.33 27.91
N LEU A 191 11.31 -1.84 26.68
CA LEU A 191 12.31 -1.64 25.63
C LEU A 191 12.08 -0.32 24.88
N GLY A 192 10.83 -0.02 24.54
CA GLY A 192 10.48 1.15 23.73
C GLY A 192 10.73 2.47 24.45
N LEU A 193 10.39 2.58 25.73
CA LEU A 193 10.61 3.81 26.50
C LEU A 193 12.09 4.03 26.83
N ALA A 194 12.80 2.97 27.22
CA ALA A 194 14.24 3.07 27.46
C ALA A 194 15.00 3.39 26.16
N ALA A 195 14.60 2.81 25.03
CA ALA A 195 15.14 3.19 23.73
C ALA A 195 14.85 4.63 23.36
N LEU A 196 13.64 5.14 23.67
CA LEU A 196 13.28 6.54 23.44
C LEU A 196 14.06 7.49 24.34
N GLU A 197 14.32 7.14 25.59
CA GLU A 197 15.06 7.96 26.55
C GLU A 197 16.51 8.14 26.09
N HIS A 198 17.18 7.05 25.73
CA HIS A 198 18.58 7.05 25.27
C HIS A 198 18.76 7.38 23.79
N LEU A 199 17.68 7.61 23.04
CA LEU A 199 17.78 8.00 21.62
C LEU A 199 18.49 9.35 21.46
N TRP A 200 18.38 10.19 22.48
CA TRP A 200 18.87 11.57 22.47
C TRP A 200 20.32 11.69 22.91
N ASP A 201 20.90 10.65 23.51
CA ASP A 201 22.33 10.57 23.82
C ASP A 201 23.17 10.70 22.54
N ILE A 202 22.63 10.24 21.40
CA ILE A 202 23.21 10.42 20.05
C ILE A 202 23.33 11.91 19.68
N ILE A 203 22.43 12.73 20.22
CA ILE A 203 22.35 14.17 19.99
C ILE A 203 23.23 14.93 20.97
N GLU A 204 23.22 14.58 22.24
CA GLU A 204 23.92 15.30 23.32
C GLU A 204 25.45 15.17 23.26
N ASP A 205 25.98 14.03 22.77
CA ASP A 205 27.42 13.84 22.58
C ASP A 205 28.02 14.67 21.42
N ASN A 206 27.16 15.28 20.60
CA ASN A 206 27.58 16.14 19.50
C ASN A 206 27.09 17.56 19.77
N ASP A 207 27.99 18.49 20.08
CA ASP A 207 27.72 19.92 19.95
C ASP A 207 27.31 20.16 18.48
N TYR A 208 26.00 20.16 18.21
CA TYR A 208 25.42 20.02 16.86
C TYR A 208 25.74 21.19 15.91
N ALA A 209 26.52 22.16 16.40
CA ALA A 209 27.01 23.34 15.75
C ALA A 209 28.30 23.12 14.92
N GLU A 210 29.15 22.12 15.19
CA GLU A 210 30.47 22.06 14.52
C GLU A 210 30.84 20.67 13.95
N THR A 211 30.76 20.58 12.61
CA THR A 211 31.36 19.60 11.66
C THR A 211 30.50 18.42 11.15
N ASN A 212 30.26 18.43 9.83
CA ASN A 212 29.65 17.35 9.02
C ASN A 212 30.24 15.92 9.18
N PRO A 213 31.56 15.71 9.40
CA PRO A 213 32.12 14.36 9.55
C PRO A 213 31.63 13.57 10.79
N SER A 214 31.32 14.19 11.94
CA SER A 214 30.87 13.42 13.12
C SER A 214 29.46 12.84 12.95
N LYS A 215 28.60 13.55 12.19
CA LYS A 215 27.23 13.09 11.85
C LYS A 215 27.27 11.88 10.93
N LEU A 216 28.17 11.87 9.95
CA LEU A 216 28.35 10.73 9.05
C LEU A 216 28.89 9.50 9.80
N ASP A 217 29.84 9.70 10.71
CA ASP A 217 30.36 8.61 11.55
C ASP A 217 29.25 7.98 12.42
N THR A 218 28.39 8.81 13.00
CA THR A 218 27.20 8.36 13.74
C THR A 218 26.28 7.52 12.86
N VAL A 219 25.96 7.97 11.65
CA VAL A 219 25.13 7.22 10.68
C VAL A 219 25.78 5.88 10.32
N ILE A 220 27.09 5.86 10.08
CA ILE A 220 27.86 4.64 9.79
C ILE A 220 27.81 3.69 10.98
N ARG A 221 27.97 4.18 12.22
CA ARG A 221 27.85 3.39 13.44
C ARG A 221 26.46 2.76 13.58
N ILE A 222 25.38 3.50 13.34
CA ILE A 222 24.01 2.96 13.38
C ILE A 222 23.83 1.85 12.34
N PHE A 223 24.34 2.05 11.12
CA PHE A 223 24.35 0.99 10.11
C PHE A 223 25.16 -0.23 10.57
N HIS A 224 26.34 -0.03 11.15
CA HIS A 224 27.14 -1.12 11.70
C HIS A 224 26.35 -1.91 12.73
N ASN A 225 25.72 -1.23 13.70
CA ASN A 225 24.89 -1.86 14.71
C ASN A 225 23.75 -2.68 14.06
N SER A 226 22.96 -2.08 13.16
CA SER A 226 21.87 -2.76 12.45
C SER A 226 22.31 -3.99 11.65
N TYR A 227 23.55 -4.01 11.17
CA TYR A 227 24.13 -5.10 10.39
C TYR A 227 24.81 -6.15 11.25
N GLN A 228 24.80 -6.03 12.58
CA GLN A 228 25.23 -7.09 13.50
C GLN A 228 24.02 -7.81 14.12
N PRO A 229 24.10 -9.13 14.33
CA PRO A 229 23.08 -9.87 15.05
C PRO A 229 23.03 -9.42 16.52
N LEU A 230 21.85 -9.46 17.13
CA LEU A 230 21.72 -9.19 18.57
C LEU A 230 22.28 -10.39 19.36
N PRO A 231 23.24 -10.18 20.28
CA PRO A 231 23.86 -11.25 21.05
C PRO A 231 22.96 -11.71 22.20
N ILE A 232 21.79 -12.24 21.88
CA ILE A 232 20.81 -12.71 22.87
C ILE A 232 21.24 -14.08 23.38
N THR A 233 21.39 -14.19 24.69
CA THR A 233 21.69 -15.44 25.41
C THR A 233 20.51 -15.86 26.28
N LYS A 234 20.53 -17.10 26.80
CA LYS A 234 19.50 -17.63 27.70
C LYS A 234 19.31 -16.80 28.98
N SER A 235 20.36 -16.12 29.43
CA SER A 235 20.36 -15.29 30.65
C SER A 235 20.11 -13.79 30.38
N THR A 236 19.98 -13.38 29.11
CA THR A 236 19.83 -11.97 28.76
C THR A 236 18.58 -11.40 29.41
N LYS A 237 18.75 -10.30 30.17
CA LYS A 237 17.65 -9.58 30.80
C LYS A 237 17.14 -8.47 29.89
N VAL A 238 15.95 -7.95 30.21
CA VAL A 238 15.33 -6.87 29.43
C VAL A 238 16.15 -5.59 29.47
N ASP A 239 16.74 -5.24 30.61
CA ASP A 239 17.61 -4.06 30.74
C ASP A 239 18.93 -4.21 29.94
N GLU A 240 19.41 -5.44 29.79
CA GLU A 240 20.57 -5.73 28.94
C GLU A 240 20.21 -5.61 27.46
N LEU A 241 19.07 -6.18 27.05
CA LEU A 241 18.57 -6.02 25.70
C LEU A 241 18.29 -4.56 25.36
N SER A 242 17.76 -3.77 26.30
CA SER A 242 17.54 -2.33 26.11
C SER A 242 18.85 -1.62 25.75
N ARG A 243 19.92 -1.88 26.51
CA ARG A 243 21.25 -1.30 26.25
C ARG A 243 21.87 -1.75 24.92
N LEU A 244 21.46 -2.90 24.38
CA LEU A 244 21.91 -3.40 23.07
C LEU A 244 21.20 -2.74 21.88
N ILE A 245 20.14 -1.96 22.13
CA ILE A 245 19.31 -1.36 21.07
C ILE A 245 19.17 0.17 21.22
N SER A 246 19.83 0.76 22.22
CA SER A 246 19.74 2.17 22.61
C SER A 246 21.13 2.78 22.87
N GLY A 247 21.20 4.10 23.05
CA GLY A 247 22.45 4.83 23.26
C GLY A 247 23.42 4.63 22.09
N GLU A 248 24.70 4.33 22.38
CA GLU A 248 25.71 4.04 21.35
C GLU A 248 25.40 2.81 20.48
N ASN A 249 24.60 1.88 20.99
CA ASN A 249 24.20 0.66 20.29
C ASN A 249 22.88 0.82 19.52
N VAL A 250 22.40 2.05 19.36
CA VAL A 250 21.16 2.32 18.63
C VAL A 250 21.23 1.78 17.20
N ARG A 251 20.07 1.30 16.73
CA ARG A 251 19.90 0.64 15.45
C ARG A 251 18.84 1.36 14.62
N TRP A 252 18.90 1.24 13.30
CA TRP A 252 17.87 1.75 12.39
C TRP A 252 16.49 1.17 12.69
N GLU A 253 16.41 -0.10 13.06
CA GLU A 253 15.15 -0.73 13.46
C GLU A 253 14.52 0.03 14.64
N THR A 254 15.30 0.42 15.64
CA THR A 254 14.84 1.20 16.79
C THR A 254 14.40 2.60 16.39
N ILE A 255 15.26 3.33 15.65
CA ILE A 255 14.98 4.70 15.20
C ILE A 255 13.70 4.74 14.37
N CYS A 256 13.59 3.86 13.37
CA CYS A 256 12.43 3.81 12.50
C CYS A 256 11.14 3.49 13.28
N ASN A 257 11.20 2.60 14.28
CA ASN A 257 10.04 2.36 15.16
C ASN A 257 9.60 3.64 15.88
N MET A 258 10.53 4.43 16.42
CA MET A 258 10.19 5.68 17.14
C MET A 258 9.56 6.71 16.21
N VAL A 259 10.12 6.90 15.01
CA VAL A 259 9.59 7.84 14.02
C VAL A 259 8.19 7.42 13.53
N VAL A 260 8.00 6.14 13.20
CA VAL A 260 6.70 5.63 12.73
C VAL A 260 5.66 5.70 13.86
N LEU A 261 6.03 5.39 15.11
CA LEU A 261 5.13 5.54 16.27
C LEU A 261 4.74 7.01 16.47
N ALA A 262 5.68 7.95 16.41
CA ALA A 262 5.35 9.37 16.48
C ALA A 262 4.40 9.80 15.35
N SER A 263 4.60 9.27 14.15
CA SER A 263 3.74 9.51 12.99
C SER A 263 2.32 8.99 13.18
N LEU A 264 2.18 7.79 13.77
CA LEU A 264 0.89 7.21 14.15
C LEU A 264 0.18 8.07 15.18
N GLY A 265 0.90 8.52 16.22
CA GLY A 265 0.33 9.40 17.24
C GLY A 265 -0.09 10.76 16.67
N LEU A 266 0.68 11.32 15.73
CA LEU A 266 0.34 12.56 15.04
C LEU A 266 -0.95 12.44 14.21
N LEU A 267 -1.19 11.27 13.59
CA LEU A 267 -2.43 10.99 12.84
C LEU A 267 -3.63 10.76 13.76
N HIS A 268 -3.45 10.14 14.92
CA HIS A 268 -4.53 9.70 15.79
C HIS A 268 -4.93 10.69 16.88
N PHE A 269 -3.97 11.31 17.53
CA PHE A 269 -4.25 12.16 18.68
C PHE A 269 -4.88 13.48 18.25
N HIS A 270 -5.79 13.95 19.10
CA HIS A 270 -6.34 15.27 18.94
C HIS A 270 -5.25 16.34 19.10
N HIS A 271 -5.39 17.48 18.42
CA HIS A 271 -4.34 18.51 18.38
C HIS A 271 -3.95 19.04 19.78
N ARG A 272 -4.90 19.08 20.72
CA ARG A 272 -4.66 19.53 22.10
C ARG A 272 -3.80 18.55 22.90
N GLU A 273 -3.88 17.24 22.62
CA GLU A 273 -3.07 16.25 23.35
C GLU A 273 -1.58 16.30 22.98
N ILE A 274 -1.26 16.81 21.79
CA ILE A 274 0.12 16.89 21.29
C ILE A 274 0.83 18.19 21.73
N GLY A 275 0.11 19.10 22.40
CA GLY A 275 0.68 20.37 22.88
C GLY A 275 0.88 21.42 21.78
N PHE A 276 0.11 21.36 20.68
CA PHE A 276 0.11 22.43 19.68
C PHE A 276 -0.48 23.72 20.28
N ASN A 277 0.37 24.64 20.72
CA ASN A 277 -0.01 25.92 21.32
C ASN A 277 -0.31 27.03 20.29
N GLY A 278 -0.56 26.69 19.02
CA GLY A 278 -0.84 27.65 17.95
C GLY A 278 -2.18 27.41 17.25
N ASN A 279 -2.90 28.50 16.96
CA ASN A 279 -4.14 28.51 16.16
C ASN A 279 -3.89 28.25 14.65
N ASN A 280 -2.67 27.93 14.23
CA ASN A 280 -2.30 27.82 12.82
C ASN A 280 -2.43 26.38 12.30
N GLN A 281 -3.58 26.07 11.71
CA GLN A 281 -3.83 24.79 11.02
C GLN A 281 -2.79 24.47 9.91
N THR A 282 -2.16 25.51 9.37
CA THR A 282 -1.07 25.47 8.38
C THR A 282 0.21 24.80 8.92
N ASP A 283 0.60 25.08 10.17
CA ASP A 283 1.82 24.49 10.77
C ASP A 283 1.66 22.97 10.95
N LYS A 284 0.44 22.51 11.25
CA LYS A 284 0.14 21.08 11.37
C LYS A 284 0.22 20.37 10.03
N GLN A 285 -0.28 20.98 8.94
CA GLN A 285 -0.21 20.39 7.60
C GLN A 285 1.23 20.27 7.11
N SER A 286 2.05 21.29 7.36
CA SER A 286 3.49 21.26 7.08
C SER A 286 4.18 20.13 7.85
N LEU A 287 3.91 20.02 9.15
CA LEU A 287 4.45 18.95 9.98
C LEU A 287 4.02 17.56 9.50
N PHE A 288 2.75 17.38 9.09
CA PHE A 288 2.29 16.13 8.49
C PHE A 288 3.05 15.80 7.19
N ALA A 289 3.35 16.80 6.36
CA ALA A 289 4.12 16.62 5.14
C ALA A 289 5.57 16.20 5.47
N GLU A 290 6.23 16.87 6.41
CA GLU A 290 7.59 16.49 6.84
C GLU A 290 7.64 15.06 7.41
N PHE A 291 6.71 14.71 8.31
CA PHE A 291 6.60 13.34 8.84
C PHE A 291 6.27 12.33 7.74
N TYR A 292 5.52 12.72 6.72
CA TYR A 292 5.21 11.83 5.60
C TYR A 292 6.45 11.56 4.73
N GLU A 293 7.18 12.61 4.32
CA GLU A 293 8.40 12.51 3.53
C GLU A 293 9.47 11.67 4.22
N ILE A 294 9.63 11.86 5.54
CA ILE A 294 10.61 11.06 6.28
C ILE A 294 10.20 9.59 6.33
N ASN A 295 8.92 9.26 6.55
CA ASN A 295 8.44 7.88 6.58
C ASN A 295 8.67 7.14 5.25
N ASP A 296 8.44 7.81 4.12
CA ASP A 296 8.66 7.23 2.79
C ASP A 296 10.16 6.89 2.60
N SER A 297 11.03 7.72 3.15
CA SER A 297 12.48 7.55 3.10
C SER A 297 12.99 6.42 4.02
N LEU A 298 12.33 6.14 5.16
CA LEU A 298 12.74 5.12 6.13
C LEU A 298 12.84 3.71 5.54
N LEU A 299 12.03 3.39 4.52
CA LEU A 299 12.04 2.06 3.92
C LEU A 299 13.41 1.73 3.31
N SER A 300 14.10 2.73 2.73
CA SER A 300 15.43 2.56 2.13
C SER A 300 16.51 2.18 3.15
N LEU A 301 16.32 2.52 4.43
CA LEU A 301 17.28 2.22 5.50
C LEU A 301 17.19 0.77 5.94
N THR A 302 15.99 0.18 5.95
CA THR A 302 15.74 -1.15 6.52
C THR A 302 15.53 -2.26 5.48
N LYS A 303 15.38 -1.91 4.18
CA LYS A 303 15.12 -2.87 3.09
C LYS A 303 16.16 -3.97 2.92
N GLU A 304 17.43 -3.70 3.23
CA GLU A 304 18.54 -4.64 3.06
C GLU A 304 19.10 -5.15 4.39
N SER A 305 18.33 -5.04 5.48
CA SER A 305 18.78 -5.58 6.77
C SER A 305 19.08 -7.08 6.63
N PRO A 306 20.31 -7.53 6.94
CA PRO A 306 20.68 -8.94 6.81
C PRO A 306 20.01 -9.83 7.86
N PHE A 307 19.54 -9.24 8.96
CA PHE A 307 18.92 -9.94 10.07
C PHE A 307 17.46 -9.54 10.24
N LEU A 308 16.64 -10.55 10.52
CA LEU A 308 15.24 -10.41 10.83
C LEU A 308 15.03 -10.68 12.32
N ASN A 309 14.93 -9.61 13.08
CA ASN A 309 14.68 -9.63 14.53
C ASN A 309 13.28 -9.08 14.85
N GLU A 310 12.89 -9.14 16.12
CA GLU A 310 11.59 -8.70 16.61
C GLU A 310 11.38 -7.20 16.37
N LEU A 311 12.43 -6.37 16.37
CA LEU A 311 12.34 -4.93 16.09
C LEU A 311 11.92 -4.64 14.64
N VAL A 312 12.42 -5.41 13.67
CA VAL A 312 11.99 -5.31 12.26
C VAL A 312 10.51 -5.67 12.14
N ILE A 313 10.04 -6.69 12.87
CA ILE A 313 8.65 -7.11 12.84
C ILE A 313 7.75 -6.04 13.47
N CYS A 314 8.17 -5.46 14.59
CA CYS A 314 7.52 -4.27 15.16
C CYS A 314 7.46 -3.13 14.16
N LEU A 315 8.56 -2.84 13.46
CA LEU A 315 8.60 -1.77 12.47
C LEU A 315 7.59 -2.03 11.34
N LYS A 316 7.61 -3.23 10.76
CA LYS A 316 6.69 -3.61 9.68
C LYS A 316 5.22 -3.52 10.12
N TYR A 317 4.93 -3.92 11.36
CA TYR A 317 3.60 -3.76 11.95
C TYR A 317 3.19 -2.29 12.11
N HIS A 318 4.06 -1.44 12.66
CA HIS A 318 3.75 -0.02 12.79
C HIS A 318 3.62 0.67 11.42
N GLN A 319 4.42 0.27 10.43
CA GLN A 319 4.33 0.77 9.06
C GLN A 319 2.99 0.42 8.41
N ILE A 320 2.52 -0.84 8.50
CA ILE A 320 1.20 -1.16 7.96
C ILE A 320 0.09 -0.39 8.69
N LEU A 321 0.14 -0.28 10.03
CA LEU A 321 -0.85 0.54 10.75
C LEU A 321 -0.89 1.96 10.18
N TYR A 322 0.27 2.58 9.98
CA TYR A 322 0.37 3.92 9.44
C TYR A 322 -0.28 4.02 8.05
N VAL A 323 0.01 3.04 7.19
CA VAL A 323 -0.54 2.96 5.84
C VAL A 323 -2.07 2.76 5.86
N LEU A 324 -2.59 1.87 6.70
CA LEU A 324 -4.04 1.62 6.82
C LEU A 324 -4.80 2.87 7.26
N ILE A 325 -4.27 3.61 8.24
CA ILE A 325 -4.89 4.84 8.75
C ILE A 325 -4.86 5.95 7.70
N ARG A 326 -3.74 6.06 6.97
CA ARG A 326 -3.52 7.16 6.03
C ARG A 326 -4.20 6.95 4.69
N PHE A 327 -4.09 5.75 4.13
CA PHE A 327 -4.50 5.42 2.75
C PHE A 327 -5.72 4.50 2.68
N GLY A 328 -6.14 3.92 3.80
CA GLY A 328 -7.25 2.96 3.82
C GLY A 328 -6.83 1.52 3.51
N GLU A 329 -7.73 0.60 3.83
CA GLU A 329 -7.51 -0.86 3.79
C GLU A 329 -7.43 -1.40 2.36
N SER A 330 -8.10 -0.76 1.40
CA SER A 330 -8.13 -1.18 -0.02
C SER A 330 -6.92 -0.73 -0.83
N SER A 331 -6.03 0.11 -0.27
CA SER A 331 -4.90 0.67 -1.03
C SER A 331 -3.85 -0.39 -1.38
N GLN A 332 -3.25 -0.29 -2.58
CA GLN A 332 -2.14 -1.17 -2.98
C GLN A 332 -0.97 -1.10 -1.98
N ARG A 333 -0.70 0.08 -1.42
CA ARG A 333 0.31 0.27 -0.38
C ARG A 333 0.01 -0.55 0.87
N ALA A 334 -1.26 -0.59 1.31
CA ALA A 334 -1.67 -1.41 2.44
C ALA A 334 -1.44 -2.90 2.15
N TYR A 335 -1.84 -3.35 0.97
CA TYR A 335 -1.65 -4.74 0.55
C TYR A 335 -0.16 -5.15 0.50
N SER A 336 0.68 -4.36 -0.16
CA SER A 336 2.13 -4.63 -0.25
C SER A 336 2.80 -4.61 1.13
N SER A 337 2.47 -3.61 1.97
CA SER A 337 3.01 -3.53 3.33
C SER A 337 2.60 -4.71 4.20
N PHE A 338 1.41 -5.25 3.97
CA PHE A 338 0.92 -6.42 4.68
C PHE A 338 1.62 -7.71 4.24
N VAL A 339 1.81 -7.90 2.93
CA VAL A 339 2.58 -9.03 2.39
C VAL A 339 4.00 -9.03 2.94
N ASP A 340 4.63 -7.85 3.08
CA ASP A 340 5.93 -7.69 3.72
C ASP A 340 5.95 -8.20 5.16
N LEU A 341 4.96 -7.78 5.99
CA LEU A 341 4.85 -8.21 7.38
C LEU A 341 4.64 -9.72 7.49
N THR A 342 3.69 -10.27 6.72
CA THR A 342 3.41 -11.71 6.68
C THR A 342 4.64 -12.51 6.25
N SER A 343 5.36 -12.04 5.24
CA SER A 343 6.61 -12.65 4.78
C SER A 343 7.69 -12.63 5.87
N CYS A 344 7.79 -11.55 6.64
CA CYS A 344 8.70 -11.47 7.79
C CYS A 344 8.30 -12.46 8.91
N ILE A 345 7.01 -12.63 9.20
CA ILE A 345 6.56 -13.63 10.19
C ILE A 345 6.91 -15.06 9.76
N TYR A 346 6.77 -15.38 8.47
CA TYR A 346 7.18 -16.70 7.96
C TYR A 346 8.69 -16.88 7.93
N ALA A 347 9.43 -15.89 7.42
CA ALA A 347 10.89 -15.93 7.32
C ALA A 347 11.59 -15.93 8.69
N SER A 348 10.99 -15.35 9.73
CA SER A 348 11.52 -15.40 11.10
C SER A 348 11.20 -16.72 11.81
N GLY A 349 10.26 -17.52 11.29
CA GLY A 349 9.81 -18.75 11.94
C GLY A 349 8.81 -18.54 13.08
N ILE A 350 8.40 -17.29 13.37
CA ILE A 350 7.51 -16.96 14.48
C ILE A 350 6.16 -17.71 14.41
N HIS A 351 5.65 -17.95 13.20
CA HIS A 351 4.42 -18.72 12.97
C HIS A 351 4.47 -20.17 13.50
N GLN A 352 5.66 -20.75 13.69
CA GLN A 352 5.87 -22.11 14.20
C GLN A 352 6.71 -22.13 15.48
N ASP A 353 6.79 -21.00 16.19
CA ASP A 353 7.64 -20.88 17.37
C ASP A 353 7.13 -21.76 18.53
N LYS A 354 7.86 -22.85 18.80
CA LYS A 354 7.71 -23.67 20.01
C LYS A 354 8.97 -23.50 20.84
N PRO A 355 8.95 -22.63 21.87
CA PRO A 355 10.13 -22.44 22.69
C PRO A 355 10.46 -23.74 23.42
N ILE A 356 11.68 -24.25 23.20
CA ILE A 356 12.24 -25.31 24.03
C ILE A 356 12.61 -24.67 25.37
N ILE A 357 12.15 -25.27 26.48
CA ILE A 357 12.36 -24.73 27.82
C ILE A 357 13.86 -24.49 28.05
N GLY A 358 14.21 -23.22 28.27
CA GLY A 358 15.58 -22.80 28.55
C GLY A 358 16.43 -22.44 27.34
N ASP A 359 15.90 -22.37 26.12
CA ASP A 359 16.64 -21.91 24.93
C ASP A 359 16.60 -20.39 24.70
N SER A 360 15.65 -19.69 25.32
CA SER A 360 15.57 -18.22 25.30
C SER A 360 15.20 -17.66 26.69
N PRO A 361 15.38 -16.36 26.94
CA PRO A 361 14.99 -15.68 28.18
C PRO A 361 13.49 -15.70 28.56
N GLY A 362 12.63 -16.41 27.83
CA GLY A 362 11.19 -16.54 28.08
C GLY A 362 10.36 -15.30 27.73
N PHE A 363 10.82 -14.10 28.07
CA PHE A 363 10.14 -12.85 27.69
C PHE A 363 10.18 -12.60 26.18
N ILE A 364 11.25 -13.07 25.50
CA ILE A 364 11.37 -13.01 24.03
C ILE A 364 10.29 -13.88 23.39
N ASP A 365 10.04 -15.08 23.92
CA ASP A 365 9.01 -15.98 23.38
C ASP A 365 7.62 -15.34 23.50
N GLN A 366 7.34 -14.70 24.65
CA GLN A 366 6.09 -13.97 24.84
C GLN A 366 5.99 -12.76 23.92
N TRP A 367 7.09 -12.06 23.67
CA TRP A 367 7.11 -10.97 22.68
C TRP A 367 6.83 -11.48 21.26
N ARG A 368 7.47 -12.57 20.83
CA ARG A 368 7.19 -13.21 19.53
C ARG A 368 5.74 -13.65 19.39
N ARG A 369 5.17 -14.26 20.42
CA ARG A 369 3.74 -14.61 20.46
C ARG A 369 2.84 -13.38 20.30
N ARG A 370 3.19 -12.24 20.89
CA ARG A 370 2.44 -10.98 20.71
C ARG A 370 2.57 -10.42 19.30
N CYS A 371 3.77 -10.46 18.70
CA CYS A 371 3.98 -10.09 17.31
C CYS A 371 3.11 -10.95 16.37
N PHE A 372 3.16 -12.27 16.53
CA PHE A 372 2.32 -13.21 15.79
C PHE A 372 0.84 -12.92 15.98
N ALA A 373 0.39 -12.84 17.24
CA ALA A 373 -1.01 -12.65 17.59
C ALA A 373 -1.60 -11.38 16.97
N THR A 374 -0.84 -10.29 16.99
CA THR A 374 -1.29 -9.00 16.45
C THR A 374 -1.32 -9.01 14.92
N ALA A 375 -0.30 -9.59 14.26
CA ALA A 375 -0.28 -9.75 12.81
C ALA A 375 -1.41 -10.66 12.31
N TYR A 376 -1.63 -11.78 13.00
CA TYR A 376 -2.69 -12.74 12.69
C TYR A 376 -4.09 -12.13 12.88
N TYR A 377 -4.32 -11.36 13.95
CA TYR A 377 -5.58 -10.62 14.12
C TYR A 377 -5.79 -9.57 13.01
N MET A 378 -4.75 -8.80 12.68
CA MET A 378 -4.80 -7.80 11.62
C MET A 378 -5.16 -8.42 10.26
N ASP A 379 -4.56 -9.56 9.92
CA ASP A 379 -4.88 -10.34 8.73
C ASP A 379 -6.39 -10.60 8.61
N LYS A 380 -6.99 -11.14 9.69
CA LYS A 380 -8.39 -11.57 9.68
C LYS A 380 -9.32 -10.37 9.63
N ASN A 381 -8.94 -9.26 10.26
CA ASN A 381 -9.72 -8.04 10.18
C ASN A 381 -9.71 -7.43 8.79
N ILE A 382 -8.55 -7.33 8.14
CA ILE A 382 -8.44 -6.82 6.77
C ILE A 382 -9.17 -7.75 5.79
N ALA A 383 -8.99 -9.07 5.94
CA ALA A 383 -9.69 -10.08 5.14
C ALA A 383 -11.22 -9.97 5.29
N THR A 384 -11.71 -9.77 6.53
CA THR A 384 -13.13 -9.58 6.80
C THR A 384 -13.65 -8.29 6.20
N ALA A 385 -12.93 -7.18 6.39
CA ALA A 385 -13.33 -5.91 5.83
C ALA A 385 -13.41 -6.04 4.31
N LEU A 386 -12.34 -6.43 3.62
CA LEU A 386 -12.31 -6.46 2.15
C LEU A 386 -13.07 -7.64 1.51
N GLY A 387 -13.60 -8.58 2.28
CA GLY A 387 -14.18 -9.82 1.75
C GLY A 387 -13.17 -10.69 0.99
N ARG A 388 -11.88 -10.64 1.36
CA ARG A 388 -10.77 -11.35 0.69
C ARG A 388 -10.25 -12.51 1.54
N PRO A 389 -9.60 -13.52 0.94
CA PRO A 389 -8.95 -14.58 1.70
C PRO A 389 -7.86 -14.02 2.64
N PRO A 390 -7.74 -14.55 3.88
CA PRO A 390 -6.64 -14.21 4.76
C PRO A 390 -5.30 -14.71 4.20
N GLN A 391 -4.22 -13.96 4.41
CA GLN A 391 -2.88 -14.33 3.95
C GLN A 391 -2.20 -15.35 4.86
N MET A 392 -2.49 -15.30 6.17
CA MET A 392 -1.94 -16.23 7.14
C MET A 392 -2.92 -17.37 7.39
N ASN A 393 -2.62 -18.56 6.88
CA ASN A 393 -3.51 -19.70 7.07
C ASN A 393 -3.19 -20.45 8.39
N ARG A 394 -4.21 -20.73 9.19
CA ARG A 394 -4.09 -21.47 10.46
C ARG A 394 -3.38 -22.82 10.34
N TYR A 395 -3.52 -23.53 9.21
CA TYR A 395 -2.94 -24.86 9.03
C TYR A 395 -1.40 -24.87 9.02
N TYR A 396 -0.76 -23.72 8.78
CA TYR A 396 0.70 -23.59 8.81
C TYR A 396 1.21 -22.97 10.11
N CYS A 397 0.32 -22.59 11.02
CA CYS A 397 0.65 -21.81 12.21
C CYS A 397 0.35 -22.56 13.51
N ILE A 398 1.12 -22.28 14.54
CA ILE A 398 0.82 -22.69 15.91
C ILE A 398 -0.03 -21.60 16.56
N LEU A 399 -1.28 -21.94 16.86
CA LEU A 399 -2.24 -20.98 17.40
C LEU A 399 -2.22 -20.91 18.93
N GLU A 400 -1.03 -20.71 19.50
CA GLU A 400 -0.88 -20.52 20.95
C GLU A 400 -0.99 -19.02 21.33
N PRO A 401 -2.00 -18.61 22.12
CA PRO A 401 -2.19 -17.22 22.49
C PRO A 401 -1.11 -16.71 23.48
N PRO A 402 -0.71 -15.43 23.40
CA PRO A 402 0.26 -14.83 24.34
C PRO A 402 -0.29 -14.80 25.76
N LEU A 403 0.54 -15.13 26.75
CA LEU A 403 0.12 -15.15 28.16
C LEU A 403 -0.18 -13.75 28.68
N ASP A 404 -1.13 -13.67 29.59
CA ASP A 404 -1.57 -12.41 30.18
C ASP A 404 -0.65 -11.94 31.31
N ILE A 405 0.59 -11.64 30.94
CA ILE A 405 1.68 -11.20 31.81
C ILE A 405 2.20 -9.84 31.37
N ASP A 406 2.93 -9.15 32.24
CA ASP A 406 3.49 -7.84 31.93
C ASP A 406 4.60 -7.94 30.85
N ASP A 407 4.90 -6.80 30.24
CA ASP A 407 5.96 -6.68 29.25
C ASP A 407 7.33 -6.78 29.92
N GLY A 408 8.24 -7.56 29.33
CA GLY A 408 9.63 -7.56 29.77
C GLY A 408 9.88 -8.12 31.18
N VAL A 409 9.00 -8.98 31.67
CA VAL A 409 9.21 -9.65 32.96
C VAL A 409 10.22 -10.78 32.79
N THR A 410 11.21 -10.87 33.70
CA THR A 410 12.26 -11.90 33.66
C THR A 410 12.48 -12.55 35.03
N GLY A 411 13.18 -13.69 35.06
CA GLY A 411 13.62 -14.34 36.29
C GLY A 411 12.48 -14.70 37.25
N LEU A 412 12.63 -14.32 38.52
CA LEU A 412 11.68 -14.66 39.59
C LEU A 412 10.31 -14.00 39.40
N ASP A 413 10.26 -12.78 38.86
CA ASP A 413 9.00 -12.09 38.59
C ASP A 413 8.20 -12.80 37.50
N LEU A 414 8.88 -13.34 36.48
CA LEU A 414 8.24 -14.10 35.41
C LEU A 414 7.64 -15.38 36.01
N GLN A 415 8.43 -16.11 36.80
CA GLN A 415 7.93 -17.30 37.50
C GLN A 415 6.74 -17.01 38.43
N ARG A 416 6.76 -15.86 39.11
CA ARG A 416 5.66 -15.42 39.96
C ARG A 416 4.40 -15.16 39.15
N GLN A 417 4.50 -14.41 38.05
CA GLN A 417 3.36 -14.11 37.20
C GLN A 417 2.79 -15.37 36.54
N LEU A 418 3.65 -16.29 36.09
CA LEU A 418 3.22 -17.58 35.53
C LEU A 418 2.39 -18.41 36.53
N ARG A 419 2.70 -18.36 37.83
CA ARG A 419 1.90 -19.03 38.88
C ARG A 419 0.56 -18.34 39.17
N MET A 420 0.41 -17.08 38.76
CA MET A 420 -0.81 -16.28 38.95
C MET A 420 -1.71 -16.28 37.71
N LEU A 421 -1.46 -17.18 36.76
CA LEU A 421 -2.32 -17.41 35.61
C LEU A 421 -3.35 -18.51 35.90
N ASP A 422 -4.54 -18.37 35.34
CA ASP A 422 -5.52 -19.44 35.30
C ASP A 422 -5.15 -20.52 34.25
N GLN A 423 -5.96 -21.58 34.18
CA GLN A 423 -5.78 -22.66 33.19
C GLN A 423 -5.87 -22.18 31.73
N ASN A 424 -6.51 -21.04 31.50
CA ASN A 424 -6.69 -20.42 30.19
C ASN A 424 -5.65 -19.32 29.94
N GLY A 425 -4.59 -19.19 30.75
CA GLY A 425 -3.52 -18.22 30.59
C GLY A 425 -3.89 -16.75 30.86
N TRP A 426 -5.03 -16.49 31.52
CA TRP A 426 -5.45 -15.17 32.00
C TRP A 426 -4.86 -14.88 33.37
N ASN A 427 -4.60 -13.61 33.66
CA ASN A 427 -4.19 -13.23 35.00
C ASN A 427 -5.32 -13.34 36.01
N MET A 428 -4.99 -13.73 37.24
CA MET A 428 -5.92 -13.79 38.36
C MET A 428 -5.90 -12.54 39.25
N ASP A 429 -5.03 -11.56 38.98
CA ASP A 429 -4.90 -10.34 39.80
C ASP A 429 -5.84 -9.19 39.37
N GLY A 430 -6.67 -9.42 38.36
CA GLY A 430 -7.68 -8.47 37.89
C GLY A 430 -7.11 -7.25 37.18
N LYS A 431 -5.80 -7.21 36.93
CA LYS A 431 -5.14 -6.10 36.24
C LYS A 431 -5.30 -6.25 34.74
N ARG A 432 -5.65 -5.16 34.06
CA ARG A 432 -5.67 -5.14 32.59
C ARG A 432 -4.28 -4.82 32.06
N ARG A 433 -3.68 -5.75 31.33
CA ARG A 433 -2.37 -5.61 30.69
C ARG A 433 -2.55 -5.43 29.17
N PRO A 434 -1.58 -4.86 28.44
CA PRO A 434 -1.61 -4.86 26.97
C PRO A 434 -1.78 -6.27 26.40
N ALA A 435 -1.14 -7.26 27.02
CA ALA A 435 -1.26 -8.67 26.67
C ALA A 435 -2.71 -9.19 26.78
N SER A 436 -3.51 -8.72 27.74
CA SER A 436 -4.91 -9.15 27.90
C SER A 436 -5.75 -8.83 26.65
N LEU A 437 -5.57 -7.64 26.08
CA LEU A 437 -6.30 -7.20 24.88
C LEU A 437 -5.81 -7.94 23.62
N ILE A 438 -4.50 -8.10 23.45
CA ILE A 438 -3.91 -8.83 22.32
C ILE A 438 -4.35 -10.30 22.36
N ARG A 439 -4.38 -10.91 23.54
CA ARG A 439 -4.83 -12.28 23.76
C ARG A 439 -6.28 -12.47 23.29
N LEU A 440 -7.21 -11.61 23.72
CA LEU A 440 -8.61 -11.74 23.31
C LEU A 440 -8.78 -11.51 21.80
N ARG A 441 -8.14 -10.48 21.24
CA ARG A 441 -8.14 -10.22 19.78
C ARG A 441 -7.71 -11.44 18.98
N PHE A 442 -6.62 -12.08 19.39
CA PHE A 442 -6.12 -13.27 18.73
C PHE A 442 -7.10 -14.44 18.82
N LEU A 443 -7.66 -14.71 20.00
CA LEU A 443 -8.65 -15.78 20.17
C LEU A 443 -9.89 -15.54 19.29
N LEU A 444 -10.41 -14.31 19.25
CA LEU A 444 -11.51 -13.93 18.36
C LEU A 444 -11.14 -14.11 16.88
N ALA A 445 -9.91 -13.75 16.49
CA ALA A 445 -9.42 -13.92 15.12
C ALA A 445 -9.37 -15.39 14.68
N THR A 446 -9.08 -16.33 15.59
CA THR A 446 -9.10 -17.76 15.25
C THR A 446 -10.49 -18.21 14.79
N VAL A 447 -11.55 -17.70 15.43
CA VAL A 447 -12.93 -17.97 15.01
C VAL A 447 -13.27 -17.17 13.76
N ARG A 448 -12.77 -15.94 13.64
CA ARG A 448 -12.98 -15.12 12.43
C ARG A 448 -12.45 -15.79 11.17
N GLU A 449 -11.33 -16.51 11.23
CA GLU A 449 -10.82 -17.29 10.08
C GLU A 449 -11.79 -18.42 9.69
N GLU A 450 -12.39 -19.13 10.65
CA GLU A 450 -13.43 -20.13 10.38
C GLU A 450 -14.67 -19.49 9.76
N ILE A 451 -15.08 -18.32 10.24
CA ILE A 451 -16.20 -17.56 9.68
C ILE A 451 -15.91 -17.13 8.24
N LEU A 452 -14.69 -16.67 7.94
CA LEU A 452 -14.28 -16.31 6.59
C LEU A 452 -14.37 -17.53 5.65
N GLU A 453 -13.87 -18.68 6.08
CA GLU A 453 -13.98 -19.92 5.31
C GLU A 453 -15.45 -20.28 4.98
N LEU A 454 -16.39 -19.98 5.88
CA LEU A 454 -17.82 -20.17 5.63
C LEU A 454 -18.43 -19.17 4.64
N HIS A 455 -17.95 -17.92 4.60
CA HIS A 455 -18.47 -16.88 3.71
C HIS A 455 -17.87 -16.90 2.32
N ILE A 456 -16.54 -17.00 2.25
CA ILE A 456 -15.76 -16.83 1.01
C ILE A 456 -15.07 -18.12 0.56
N GLY A 457 -15.17 -19.20 1.34
CA GLY A 457 -14.67 -20.51 0.94
C GLY A 457 -15.51 -21.13 -0.18
N VAL A 458 -14.85 -21.97 -0.99
CA VAL A 458 -15.48 -22.66 -2.12
C VAL A 458 -16.38 -23.82 -1.68
N ASP A 459 -16.05 -24.47 -0.56
CA ASP A 459 -16.75 -25.66 -0.06
C ASP A 459 -17.91 -25.29 0.88
N LYS A 460 -19.10 -25.13 0.31
CA LYS A 460 -20.34 -24.78 1.03
C LYS A 460 -21.08 -25.97 1.65
N ILE A 461 -20.35 -26.98 2.13
CA ILE A 461 -20.91 -28.18 2.77
C ILE A 461 -21.01 -27.97 4.28
N ASP A 462 -22.12 -28.38 4.87
CA ASP A 462 -22.42 -28.33 6.32
C ASP A 462 -22.36 -26.94 6.95
N ILE A 463 -22.73 -25.89 6.20
CA ILE A 463 -22.73 -24.49 6.69
C ILE A 463 -23.48 -24.38 8.03
N GLY A 464 -24.67 -24.99 8.15
CA GLY A 464 -25.46 -24.94 9.38
C GLY A 464 -24.72 -25.49 10.60
N THR A 465 -24.14 -26.68 10.50
CA THR A 465 -23.37 -27.33 11.58
C THR A 465 -22.11 -26.56 11.92
N LYS A 466 -21.34 -26.14 10.90
CA LYS A 466 -20.09 -25.39 11.10
C LYS A 466 -20.35 -24.01 11.72
N SER A 467 -21.42 -23.32 11.32
CA SER A 467 -21.86 -22.06 11.92
C SER A 467 -22.21 -22.23 13.41
N GLN A 468 -22.90 -23.33 13.77
CA GLN A 468 -23.21 -23.62 15.17
C GLN A 468 -21.95 -23.90 16.00
N LEU A 469 -20.99 -24.67 15.46
CA LEU A 469 -19.71 -24.94 16.10
C LEU A 469 -18.89 -23.65 16.31
N ALA A 470 -18.80 -22.81 15.28
CA ALA A 470 -18.14 -21.50 15.36
C ALA A 470 -18.80 -20.61 16.42
N LEU A 471 -20.14 -20.58 16.49
CA LEU A 471 -20.88 -19.81 17.50
C LEU A 471 -20.61 -20.32 18.92
N HIS A 472 -20.59 -21.64 19.12
CA HIS A 472 -20.28 -22.22 20.42
C HIS A 472 -18.86 -21.88 20.86
N LYS A 473 -17.88 -22.00 19.96
CA LYS A 473 -16.48 -21.62 20.21
C LYS A 473 -16.35 -20.13 20.54
N LEU A 474 -17.01 -19.26 19.78
CA LEU A 474 -17.03 -17.81 20.02
C LEU A 474 -17.58 -17.47 21.42
N ARG A 475 -18.71 -18.07 21.80
CA ARG A 475 -19.33 -17.87 23.12
C ARG A 475 -18.45 -18.39 24.24
N SER A 476 -17.83 -19.57 24.06
CA SER A 476 -16.90 -20.13 25.04
C SER A 476 -15.70 -19.21 25.29
N ILE A 477 -15.11 -18.65 24.22
CA ILE A 477 -14.01 -17.68 24.32
C ILE A 477 -14.48 -16.45 25.11
N TRP A 478 -15.63 -15.86 24.73
CA TRP A 478 -16.17 -14.69 25.41
C TRP A 478 -16.51 -14.94 26.88
N GLN A 479 -17.06 -16.11 27.22
CA GLN A 479 -17.38 -16.47 28.60
C GLN A 479 -16.13 -16.66 29.46
N SER A 480 -15.09 -17.31 28.92
CA SER A 480 -13.81 -17.53 29.61
C SER A 480 -13.01 -16.25 29.88
N CYS A 481 -13.37 -15.16 29.20
CA CYS A 481 -12.69 -13.88 29.29
C CYS A 481 -12.95 -13.19 30.66
N PRO A 482 -11.93 -12.59 31.29
CA PRO A 482 -12.08 -11.82 32.53
C PRO A 482 -13.08 -10.66 32.44
N ASN A 483 -13.81 -10.39 33.54
CA ASN A 483 -14.86 -9.37 33.56
C ASN A 483 -14.34 -7.93 33.36
N ASN A 484 -13.09 -7.65 33.74
CA ASN A 484 -12.46 -6.33 33.57
C ASN A 484 -12.19 -5.94 32.10
N ILE A 485 -12.36 -6.86 31.15
CA ILE A 485 -12.25 -6.62 29.71
C ILE A 485 -13.52 -6.99 28.93
N LYS A 486 -14.65 -7.19 29.64
CA LYS A 486 -15.98 -7.28 29.04
C LYS A 486 -16.63 -5.91 29.05
N TYR A 487 -17.10 -5.47 27.88
CA TYR A 487 -17.79 -4.19 27.75
C TYR A 487 -19.17 -4.23 28.41
N SER A 488 -19.54 -3.15 29.08
CA SER A 488 -20.95 -2.83 29.34
C SER A 488 -21.19 -1.32 29.21
N PRO A 489 -22.39 -0.88 28.81
CA PRO A 489 -22.71 0.54 28.67
C PRO A 489 -22.51 1.36 29.96
N GLU A 490 -22.71 0.73 31.13
CA GLU A 490 -22.55 1.37 32.44
C GLU A 490 -21.10 1.84 32.71
N MET A 491 -20.12 1.30 31.98
CA MET A 491 -18.73 1.72 32.09
C MET A 491 -18.55 3.21 31.77
N TRP A 492 -19.38 3.79 30.90
CA TRP A 492 -19.31 5.21 30.55
C TRP A 492 -19.73 6.14 31.71
N ASN A 493 -20.52 5.62 32.65
CA ASN A 493 -20.97 6.31 33.86
C ASN A 493 -19.97 6.19 35.02
N SER A 494 -18.92 5.38 34.87
CA SER A 494 -17.91 5.15 35.90
C SER A 494 -16.79 6.20 35.84
N GLN A 495 -15.85 6.14 36.79
CA GLN A 495 -14.64 6.97 36.82
C GLN A 495 -13.59 6.56 35.75
N LEU A 496 -13.90 5.59 34.88
CA LEU A 496 -12.98 5.15 33.84
C LEU A 496 -12.85 6.19 32.74
N SER A 497 -11.62 6.36 32.24
CA SER A 497 -11.37 7.27 31.12
C SER A 497 -11.91 6.67 29.81
N ALA A 498 -12.32 7.51 28.86
CA ALA A 498 -12.69 7.04 27.52
C ALA A 498 -11.51 6.32 26.82
N SER A 499 -10.27 6.59 27.25
CA SER A 499 -9.08 5.91 26.73
C SER A 499 -9.05 4.43 27.12
N ASP A 500 -9.59 4.11 28.29
CA ASP A 500 -9.73 2.76 28.85
C ASP A 500 -10.94 2.00 28.31
N ILE A 501 -12.06 2.68 28.09
CA ILE A 501 -13.33 2.05 27.67
C ILE A 501 -13.28 1.67 26.19
N LEU A 502 -12.76 2.53 25.31
CA LEU A 502 -12.78 2.33 23.86
C LEU A 502 -12.14 1.01 23.39
N PRO A 503 -10.96 0.56 23.89
CA PRO A 503 -10.39 -0.73 23.50
C PRO A 503 -11.28 -1.92 23.89
N ILE A 504 -11.99 -1.84 25.02
CA ILE A 504 -12.92 -2.87 25.50
C ILE A 504 -14.19 -2.86 24.64
N LEU A 505 -14.70 -1.69 24.30
CA LEU A 505 -15.81 -1.53 23.35
C LEU A 505 -15.46 -2.15 21.98
N TRP A 506 -14.24 -1.92 21.46
CA TRP A 506 -13.80 -2.53 20.20
C TRP A 506 -13.76 -4.06 20.25
N LEU A 507 -13.24 -4.65 21.34
CA LEU A 507 -13.27 -6.10 21.53
C LEU A 507 -14.69 -6.66 21.53
N TYR A 508 -15.62 -5.93 22.13
CA TYR A 508 -17.02 -6.32 22.14
C TYR A 508 -17.66 -6.20 20.75
N LEU A 509 -17.33 -5.17 19.98
CA LEU A 509 -17.74 -5.07 18.58
C LEU A 509 -17.19 -6.20 17.73
N ASP A 510 -15.93 -6.62 17.93
CA ASP A 510 -15.37 -7.77 17.23
C ASP A 510 -16.13 -9.07 17.52
N TYR A 511 -16.52 -9.27 18.78
CA TYR A 511 -17.34 -10.39 19.21
C TYR A 511 -18.75 -10.33 18.60
N LEU A 512 -19.42 -9.17 18.68
CA LEU A 512 -20.75 -8.96 18.11
C LEU A 512 -20.74 -9.12 16.60
N TYR A 513 -19.73 -8.60 15.91
CA TYR A 513 -19.64 -8.69 14.46
C TYR A 513 -19.34 -10.11 13.99
N SER A 514 -18.51 -10.86 14.72
CA SER A 514 -18.33 -12.29 14.46
C SER A 514 -19.66 -13.05 14.63
N THR A 515 -20.47 -12.68 15.64
CA THR A 515 -21.81 -13.25 15.84
C THR A 515 -22.76 -12.89 14.69
N PHE A 516 -22.76 -11.61 14.26
CA PHE A 516 -23.52 -11.12 13.12
C PHE A 516 -23.18 -11.88 11.84
N LEU A 517 -21.89 -12.04 11.54
CA LEU A 517 -21.42 -12.79 10.37
C LEU A 517 -21.86 -14.25 10.41
N ILE A 518 -21.76 -14.93 11.56
CA ILE A 518 -22.24 -16.33 11.69
C ILE A 518 -23.74 -16.43 11.36
N TYR A 519 -24.56 -15.51 11.89
CA TYR A 519 -25.98 -15.49 11.59
C TYR A 519 -26.26 -15.12 10.12
N LEU A 520 -25.42 -14.28 9.52
CA LEU A 520 -25.50 -13.92 8.11
C LEU A 520 -25.23 -15.12 7.20
N THR A 521 -24.23 -15.96 7.51
CA THR A 521 -23.96 -17.17 6.70
C THR A 521 -25.05 -18.22 6.84
N ALA A 522 -25.60 -18.37 8.05
CA ALA A 522 -26.66 -19.34 8.33
C ALA A 522 -28.04 -18.90 7.79
N HIS A 523 -28.15 -17.68 7.27
CA HIS A 523 -29.40 -17.13 6.77
C HIS A 523 -29.72 -17.67 5.37
N ASP A 524 -30.89 -18.29 5.24
CA ASP A 524 -31.48 -18.63 3.94
C ASP A 524 -32.31 -17.45 3.42
N ALA A 525 -31.87 -16.85 2.30
CA ALA A 525 -32.53 -15.69 1.69
C ALA A 525 -33.98 -15.96 1.27
N SER A 526 -34.38 -17.23 1.13
CA SER A 526 -35.74 -17.63 0.77
C SER A 526 -36.76 -17.52 1.92
N GLN A 527 -36.31 -17.46 3.18
CA GLN A 527 -37.18 -17.51 4.37
C GLN A 527 -37.37 -16.15 5.07
N GLY A 528 -36.85 -15.06 4.51
CA GLY A 528 -36.87 -13.73 5.13
C GLY A 528 -35.83 -13.57 6.24
N THR A 529 -35.52 -12.32 6.61
CA THR A 529 -34.37 -12.01 7.48
C THR A 529 -34.52 -12.65 8.87
N SER A 530 -33.52 -13.42 9.31
CA SER A 530 -33.53 -14.06 10.63
C SER A 530 -33.62 -13.04 11.76
N GLU A 531 -34.50 -13.27 12.74
CA GLU A 531 -34.65 -12.43 13.94
C GLU A 531 -33.32 -12.26 14.69
N ARG A 532 -32.53 -13.33 14.79
CA ARG A 532 -31.21 -13.30 15.46
C ARG A 532 -30.21 -12.40 14.75
N LEU A 533 -30.27 -12.35 13.41
CA LEU A 533 -29.45 -11.47 12.59
C LEU A 533 -29.86 -10.00 12.79
N LEU A 534 -31.16 -9.71 12.80
CA LEU A 534 -31.69 -8.37 13.06
C LEU A 534 -31.31 -7.87 14.47
N LEU A 535 -31.43 -8.72 15.48
CA LEU A 535 -31.05 -8.38 16.85
C LEU A 535 -29.54 -8.09 16.96
N ALA A 536 -28.70 -8.91 16.31
CA ALA A 536 -27.25 -8.69 16.28
C ALA A 536 -26.90 -7.36 15.59
N ALA A 537 -27.51 -7.07 14.43
CA ALA A 537 -27.33 -5.81 13.72
C ALA A 537 -27.76 -4.60 14.58
N LYS A 538 -28.92 -4.68 15.24
CA LYS A 538 -29.40 -3.64 16.15
C LYS A 538 -28.46 -3.44 17.33
N THR A 539 -27.98 -4.51 17.95
CA THR A 539 -27.05 -4.42 19.09
C THR A 539 -25.73 -3.79 18.69
N ILE A 540 -25.19 -4.11 17.51
CA ILE A 540 -23.99 -3.46 16.97
C ILE A 540 -24.24 -1.96 16.77
N LEU A 541 -25.35 -1.61 16.11
CA LEU A 541 -25.70 -0.22 15.85
C LEU A 541 -25.83 0.59 17.14
N SER A 542 -26.62 0.11 18.10
CA SER A 542 -26.79 0.77 19.41
C SER A 542 -25.46 0.87 20.18
N THR A 543 -24.61 -0.16 20.12
CA THR A 543 -23.28 -0.14 20.76
C THR A 543 -22.38 0.95 20.17
N ILE A 544 -22.37 1.10 18.84
CA ILE A 544 -21.60 2.14 18.16
C ILE A 544 -22.15 3.54 18.49
N LEU A 545 -23.46 3.68 18.64
CA LEU A 545 -24.08 4.97 18.97
C LEU A 545 -23.71 5.51 20.36
N HIS A 546 -23.31 4.67 21.32
CA HIS A 546 -22.71 5.16 22.57
C HIS A 546 -21.44 6.00 22.34
N ILE A 547 -20.68 5.74 21.26
CA ILE A 547 -19.53 6.59 20.89
C ILE A 547 -20.01 8.00 20.51
N ASN A 548 -21.21 8.12 19.93
CA ASN A 548 -21.82 9.40 19.60
C ASN A 548 -22.39 10.11 20.84
N ASP A 549 -22.98 9.37 21.79
CA ASP A 549 -23.42 9.95 23.06
C ASP A 549 -22.23 10.56 23.83
N GLU A 550 -21.07 9.91 23.73
CA GLU A 550 -19.82 10.29 24.38
C GLU A 550 -18.88 11.07 23.45
N ARG A 551 -19.41 11.65 22.37
CA ARG A 551 -18.65 12.26 21.27
C ARG A 551 -17.58 13.24 21.73
N GLU A 552 -17.90 14.11 22.67
CA GLU A 552 -16.94 15.12 23.14
C GLU A 552 -15.80 14.46 23.93
N ARG A 553 -16.10 13.53 24.85
CA ARG A 553 -15.09 12.75 25.61
C ARG A 553 -14.18 11.93 24.70
N VAL A 554 -14.71 11.31 23.65
CA VAL A 554 -13.91 10.47 22.74
C VAL A 554 -13.10 11.30 21.74
N LYS A 555 -13.60 12.48 21.34
CA LYS A 555 -12.89 13.41 20.44
C LYS A 555 -11.70 14.09 21.08
N GLU A 556 -11.70 14.24 22.40
CA GLU A 556 -10.53 14.71 23.15
C GLU A 556 -9.33 13.76 22.95
N ILE A 557 -9.58 12.47 22.79
CA ILE A 557 -8.54 11.44 22.70
C ILE A 557 -8.15 11.13 21.25
N ARG A 558 -9.14 11.07 20.34
CA ARG A 558 -8.93 10.59 18.97
C ARG A 558 -9.68 11.43 17.94
N SER A 559 -9.03 11.70 16.80
CA SER A 559 -9.59 12.53 15.72
C SER A 559 -10.55 11.84 14.75
N ASP A 560 -10.61 10.50 14.74
CA ASP A 560 -11.41 9.72 13.79
C ASP A 560 -11.92 8.40 14.41
N PHE A 561 -13.02 7.87 13.89
CA PHE A 561 -13.69 6.63 14.31
C PHE A 561 -14.23 5.82 13.11
N PHE A 562 -13.82 6.15 11.86
CA PHE A 562 -14.30 5.49 10.65
C PHE A 562 -14.03 3.97 10.67
N SER A 563 -12.92 3.54 11.27
CA SER A 563 -12.53 2.13 11.44
C SER A 563 -13.47 1.33 12.35
N VAL A 564 -14.46 2.00 12.94
CA VAL A 564 -15.54 1.39 13.71
C VAL A 564 -16.86 1.52 12.95
N PHE A 565 -17.20 2.75 12.58
CA PHE A 565 -18.50 3.05 11.98
C PHE A 565 -18.66 2.33 10.64
N LEU A 566 -17.63 2.30 9.80
CA LEU A 566 -17.74 1.67 8.48
C LEU A 566 -17.78 0.13 8.56
N PRO A 567 -16.76 -0.59 9.06
CA PRO A 567 -16.74 -2.06 8.95
C PRO A 567 -17.80 -2.76 9.81
N TYR A 568 -18.19 -2.19 10.95
CA TYR A 568 -19.20 -2.80 11.83
C TYR A 568 -20.59 -2.19 11.65
N GLY A 569 -20.64 -0.85 11.59
CA GLY A 569 -21.90 -0.10 11.59
C GLY A 569 -22.61 -0.14 10.24
N LEU A 570 -21.89 -0.02 9.12
CA LEU A 570 -22.52 0.05 7.80
C LEU A 570 -23.24 -1.24 7.41
N PRO A 571 -22.65 -2.45 7.55
CA PRO A 571 -23.38 -3.71 7.28
C PRO A 571 -24.58 -3.90 8.21
N SER A 572 -24.47 -3.45 9.47
CA SER A 572 -25.57 -3.53 10.43
C SER A 572 -26.72 -2.60 10.04
N ALA A 573 -26.40 -1.35 9.70
CA ALA A 573 -27.36 -0.36 9.23
C ALA A 573 -28.06 -0.82 7.94
N GLU A 574 -27.30 -1.44 7.04
CA GLU A 574 -27.80 -2.01 5.79
C GLU A 574 -28.90 -3.06 6.05
N ILE A 575 -28.61 -4.10 6.84
CA ILE A 575 -29.55 -5.18 7.12
C ILE A 575 -30.84 -4.66 7.76
N LEU A 576 -30.72 -3.73 8.71
CA LEU A 576 -31.88 -3.09 9.34
C LEU A 576 -32.70 -2.27 8.33
N THR A 577 -32.02 -1.54 7.44
CA THR A 577 -32.69 -0.77 6.39
C THR A 577 -33.40 -1.68 5.37
N LYS A 578 -32.81 -2.82 4.99
CA LYS A 578 -33.45 -3.84 4.11
C LYS A 578 -34.77 -4.31 4.71
N GLU A 579 -34.76 -4.64 5.99
CA GLU A 579 -35.95 -5.16 6.67
C GLU A 579 -37.05 -4.09 6.77
N LEU A 580 -36.69 -2.83 7.04
CA LEU A 580 -37.64 -1.73 7.10
C LEU A 580 -38.34 -1.46 5.75
N LEU A 581 -37.63 -1.64 4.63
CA LEU A 581 -38.18 -1.50 3.28
C LEU A 581 -39.05 -2.67 2.84
N ARG A 582 -38.70 -3.91 3.24
CA ARG A 582 -39.52 -5.09 2.96
C ARG A 582 -40.91 -5.02 3.59
N ARG A 583 -41.07 -4.24 4.67
CA ARG A 583 -42.34 -4.04 5.39
C ARG A 583 -42.78 -2.58 5.37
N PRO A 584 -43.27 -2.06 4.22
CA PRO A 584 -44.08 -0.85 4.25
C PRO A 584 -45.35 -1.17 5.02
N SER A 585 -45.73 -0.34 5.98
CA SER A 585 -46.83 -0.52 6.92
C SER A 585 -48.06 -1.22 6.31
N LEU A 586 -48.17 -2.54 6.49
CA LEU A 586 -49.38 -3.31 6.23
C LEU A 586 -49.95 -3.66 7.60
N ASP A 587 -50.91 -2.84 8.04
CA ASP A 587 -51.86 -3.27 9.05
C ASP A 587 -52.49 -4.59 8.61
N ASN A 588 -52.58 -5.55 9.55
CA ASN A 588 -53.25 -6.86 9.47
C ASN A 588 -52.38 -8.12 9.32
N GLY A 589 -51.14 -8.13 9.80
CA GLY A 589 -50.43 -9.36 10.20
C GLY A 589 -50.19 -9.39 11.72
N PRO A 590 -50.20 -10.55 12.40
CA PRO A 590 -50.04 -10.61 13.85
C PRO A 590 -48.73 -9.94 14.26
N ALA A 591 -48.86 -9.03 15.22
CA ALA A 591 -47.78 -8.24 15.79
C ALA A 591 -46.76 -9.11 16.51
N GLU A 592 -45.72 -9.57 15.81
CA GLU A 592 -44.58 -10.24 16.45
C GLU A 592 -43.29 -9.98 15.63
N THR A 593 -42.82 -8.74 15.68
CA THR A 593 -41.40 -8.45 15.44
C THR A 593 -40.79 -7.93 16.73
N CYS A 594 -39.66 -8.49 17.15
CA CYS A 594 -38.96 -8.13 18.39
C CYS A 594 -38.41 -6.69 18.40
N LEU A 595 -38.31 -5.99 17.26
CA LEU A 595 -37.67 -4.68 17.16
C LEU A 595 -38.67 -3.55 16.85
N PRO A 596 -38.78 -2.51 17.70
CA PRO A 596 -39.66 -1.37 17.44
C PRO A 596 -39.22 -0.56 16.21
N ARG A 597 -40.07 -0.50 15.17
CA ARG A 597 -39.79 0.19 13.89
C ARG A 597 -39.28 1.63 14.07
N ALA A 598 -39.98 2.42 14.89
CA ALA A 598 -39.63 3.83 15.13
C ALA A 598 -38.25 3.98 15.81
N GLU A 599 -37.90 3.07 16.71
CA GLU A 599 -36.60 3.09 17.39
C GLU A 599 -35.46 2.80 16.40
N VAL A 600 -35.64 1.81 15.52
CA VAL A 600 -34.65 1.47 14.48
C VAL A 600 -34.45 2.64 13.51
N ILE A 601 -35.54 3.28 13.05
CA ILE A 601 -35.45 4.46 12.18
C ILE A 601 -34.67 5.59 12.87
N ARG A 602 -34.98 5.88 14.14
CA ARG A 602 -34.28 6.90 14.93
C ARG A 602 -32.78 6.62 15.02
N GLU A 603 -32.39 5.40 15.36
CA GLU A 603 -30.98 5.03 15.47
C GLU A 603 -30.24 5.07 14.14
N LEU A 604 -30.86 4.59 13.05
CA LEU A 604 -30.28 4.71 11.71
C LEU A 604 -30.08 6.17 11.30
N THR A 605 -31.00 7.06 11.71
CA THR A 605 -30.90 8.50 11.46
C THR A 605 -29.73 9.11 12.22
N VAL A 606 -29.57 8.75 13.50
CA VAL A 606 -28.42 9.17 14.31
C VAL A 606 -27.13 8.64 13.71
N TYR A 607 -27.10 7.36 13.30
CA TYR A 607 -25.93 6.74 12.67
C TYR A 607 -25.53 7.47 11.37
N ALA A 608 -26.50 7.77 10.50
CA ALA A 608 -26.25 8.57 9.29
C ALA A 608 -25.70 9.97 9.62
N SER A 609 -26.18 10.60 10.69
CA SER A 609 -25.63 11.86 11.19
C SER A 609 -24.17 11.72 11.64
N CYS A 610 -23.84 10.62 12.33
CA CYS A 610 -22.48 10.35 12.82
C CYS A 610 -21.44 10.31 11.70
N LEU A 611 -21.80 9.81 10.52
CA LEU A 611 -20.91 9.75 9.35
C LEU A 611 -20.35 11.13 8.94
N SER A 612 -20.96 12.23 9.39
CA SER A 612 -20.46 13.59 9.14
C SER A 612 -19.19 13.95 9.92
N TRP A 613 -18.87 13.23 11.00
CA TRP A 613 -17.78 13.61 11.90
C TRP A 613 -16.81 12.46 12.24
N VAL A 614 -17.16 11.21 11.94
CA VAL A 614 -16.33 10.03 12.26
C VAL A 614 -15.06 9.94 11.41
N ALA A 615 -14.98 10.64 10.29
CA ALA A 615 -13.77 10.72 9.47
C ALA A 615 -13.16 12.12 9.59
N ARG A 616 -11.83 12.18 9.66
CA ARG A 616 -11.09 13.44 9.70
C ARG A 616 -11.28 14.21 8.38
N PRO A 617 -11.54 15.53 8.40
CA PRO A 617 -11.59 16.35 7.19
C PRO A 617 -10.32 16.23 6.35
N GLY A 618 -10.47 16.03 5.04
CA GLY A 618 -9.36 15.84 4.11
C GLY A 618 -8.73 14.43 4.10
N SER A 619 -9.25 13.49 4.91
CA SER A 619 -8.94 12.06 4.72
C SER A 619 -9.78 11.47 3.59
N TRP A 620 -9.27 10.43 2.93
CA TRP A 620 -10.00 9.72 1.88
C TRP A 620 -11.37 9.20 2.39
N ASN A 621 -11.39 8.69 3.63
CA ASN A 621 -12.61 8.18 4.27
C ASN A 621 -13.69 9.25 4.47
N ALA A 622 -13.34 10.54 4.47
CA ALA A 622 -14.32 11.61 4.66
C ALA A 622 -15.28 11.74 3.48
N GLU A 623 -14.77 11.64 2.24
CA GLU A 623 -15.65 11.71 1.06
C GLU A 623 -16.51 10.44 0.98
N TYR A 624 -15.94 9.27 1.30
CA TYR A 624 -16.71 8.03 1.37
C TYR A 624 -17.82 8.08 2.44
N CYS A 625 -17.52 8.56 3.65
CA CYS A 625 -18.55 8.71 4.70
C CYS A 625 -19.68 9.66 4.27
N LYS A 626 -19.35 10.73 3.52
CA LYS A 626 -20.32 11.69 2.99
C LYS A 626 -21.21 11.05 1.91
N GLU A 627 -20.64 10.24 1.03
CA GLU A 627 -21.40 9.47 0.04
C GLU A 627 -22.37 8.50 0.72
N VAL A 628 -21.86 7.68 1.65
CA VAL A 628 -22.65 6.70 2.41
C VAL A 628 -23.78 7.39 3.18
N LYS A 629 -23.49 8.52 3.85
CA LYS A 629 -24.50 9.35 4.52
C LYS A 629 -25.60 9.77 3.56
N GLY A 630 -25.25 10.31 2.40
CA GLY A 630 -26.21 10.76 1.40
C GLY A 630 -27.11 9.63 0.91
N LYS A 631 -26.55 8.44 0.69
CA LYS A 631 -27.32 7.24 0.30
C LYS A 631 -28.25 6.79 1.42
N LEU A 632 -27.77 6.68 2.66
CA LEU A 632 -28.59 6.26 3.81
C LEU A 632 -29.75 7.22 4.09
N ILE A 633 -29.53 8.53 4.02
CA ILE A 633 -30.59 9.52 4.22
C ILE A 633 -31.69 9.36 3.17
N ARG A 634 -31.34 9.21 1.89
CA ARG A 634 -32.33 9.00 0.82
C ARG A 634 -33.18 7.75 1.07
N ILE A 635 -32.57 6.67 1.54
CA ILE A 635 -33.31 5.43 1.84
C ILE A 635 -34.21 5.63 3.07
N LEU A 636 -33.73 6.32 4.10
CA LEU A 636 -34.55 6.66 5.28
C LEU A 636 -35.74 7.55 4.92
N ASP A 637 -35.55 8.55 4.06
CA ASP A 637 -36.62 9.40 3.55
C ASP A 637 -37.68 8.58 2.79
N GLN A 638 -37.25 7.58 2.00
CA GLN A 638 -38.18 6.66 1.34
C GLN A 638 -38.97 5.82 2.34
N ILE A 639 -38.32 5.28 3.38
CA ILE A 639 -38.99 4.49 4.44
C ILE A 639 -40.02 5.33 5.19
N ILE A 640 -39.68 6.58 5.51
CA ILE A 640 -40.56 7.50 6.25
C ILE A 640 -41.73 7.93 5.35
N ASN A 641 -41.47 8.32 4.10
CA ASN A 641 -42.50 8.80 3.18
C ASN A 641 -43.42 7.69 2.65
N SER A 642 -42.91 6.47 2.44
CA SER A 642 -43.74 5.30 2.07
C SER A 642 -44.70 4.90 3.19
N SER A 643 -44.37 5.20 4.44
CA SER A 643 -45.25 4.99 5.60
C SER A 643 -46.42 6.00 5.66
N ASN A 644 -46.40 7.06 4.84
CA ASN A 644 -47.35 8.20 4.88
C ASN A 644 -48.36 8.26 3.70
N LYS A 645 -48.41 7.29 2.78
CA LYS A 645 -49.45 7.27 1.73
C LYS A 645 -50.79 6.79 2.31
N PRO A 646 -51.86 7.61 2.38
CA PRO A 646 -53.19 7.13 2.68
C PRO A 646 -53.71 6.36 1.47
N ILE A 647 -54.20 5.14 1.67
CA ILE A 647 -54.90 4.37 0.65
C ILE A 647 -56.29 5.01 0.51
N HIS A 648 -56.48 5.86 -0.50
CA HIS A 648 -57.84 6.12 -1.00
C HIS A 648 -58.25 4.92 -1.84
N LEU A 649 -59.15 4.11 -1.30
CA LEU A 649 -59.92 3.12 -2.06
C LEU A 649 -60.94 3.91 -2.89
N GLU A 650 -60.64 4.14 -4.17
CA GLU A 650 -61.69 4.34 -5.18
C GLU A 650 -61.87 3.02 -5.92
N GLU A 651 -63.05 2.45 -5.74
CA GLU A 651 -63.61 1.36 -6.54
C GLU A 651 -63.93 1.88 -7.96
N ASP A 652 -64.04 0.93 -8.90
CA ASP A 652 -64.35 1.06 -10.35
C ASP A 652 -63.11 1.26 -11.26
N GLY A 653 -62.82 0.46 -12.28
CA GLY A 653 -63.46 -0.70 -12.90
C GLY A 653 -62.59 -1.13 -14.11
N GLU A 654 -62.35 -2.44 -14.22
CA GLU A 654 -61.84 -3.21 -15.38
C GLU A 654 -60.89 -2.58 -16.42
N SER A 655 -59.64 -3.04 -16.45
CA SER A 655 -59.01 -3.60 -17.66
C SER A 655 -57.75 -4.41 -17.33
N LYS A 656 -57.62 -5.56 -18.00
CA LYS A 656 -56.56 -6.56 -17.82
C LYS A 656 -55.20 -6.06 -18.33
N ASP A 657 -54.15 -6.69 -17.78
CA ASP A 657 -52.72 -6.64 -18.13
C ASP A 657 -51.88 -5.57 -17.43
N GLY A 658 -51.48 -5.89 -16.18
CA GLY A 658 -50.60 -5.05 -15.36
C GLY A 658 -49.78 -5.81 -14.31
N GLN A 659 -49.47 -7.10 -14.51
CA GLN A 659 -48.48 -7.81 -13.68
C GLN A 659 -47.07 -7.51 -14.19
N GLY A 660 -46.51 -6.36 -13.78
CA GLY A 660 -45.15 -6.00 -14.18
C GLY A 660 -44.51 -4.75 -13.56
N SER A 661 -45.26 -3.87 -12.88
CA SER A 661 -44.69 -2.59 -12.41
C SER A 661 -44.01 -2.68 -11.05
N ALA A 662 -44.63 -3.29 -10.03
CA ALA A 662 -44.06 -3.34 -8.67
C ALA A 662 -42.81 -4.25 -8.54
N ASN A 663 -42.74 -5.32 -9.35
CA ASN A 663 -41.56 -6.19 -9.41
C ASN A 663 -40.39 -5.58 -10.20
N ARG A 664 -40.65 -4.62 -11.10
CA ARG A 664 -39.57 -3.89 -11.81
C ARG A 664 -38.92 -2.85 -10.91
N ASP A 665 -39.70 -2.13 -10.10
CA ASP A 665 -39.14 -1.17 -9.13
C ASP A 665 -38.34 -1.84 -8.01
N LEU A 666 -38.75 -3.01 -7.52
CA LEU A 666 -37.94 -3.81 -6.58
C LEU A 666 -36.67 -4.40 -7.22
N GLY A 667 -36.74 -4.76 -8.51
CA GLY A 667 -35.60 -5.26 -9.29
C GLY A 667 -34.55 -4.19 -9.55
N ASP A 668 -34.95 -2.99 -9.97
CA ASP A 668 -34.06 -1.82 -10.11
C ASP A 668 -33.51 -1.36 -8.75
N MET A 669 -34.28 -1.55 -7.66
CA MET A 669 -33.84 -1.31 -6.29
C MET A 669 -32.78 -2.33 -5.86
N MET A 670 -32.91 -3.62 -6.17
CA MET A 670 -31.90 -4.64 -5.85
C MET A 670 -30.58 -4.41 -6.62
N MET A 671 -30.67 -3.95 -7.88
CA MET A 671 -29.53 -3.51 -8.69
C MET A 671 -28.83 -2.26 -8.12
N SER A 672 -29.57 -1.33 -7.51
CA SER A 672 -29.01 -0.16 -6.80
C SER A 672 -28.29 -0.56 -5.49
N TRP A 673 -28.64 -1.69 -4.90
CA TRP A 673 -28.03 -2.23 -3.68
C TRP A 673 -26.74 -3.02 -3.96
N GLU A 674 -26.67 -3.75 -5.07
CA GLU A 674 -25.40 -4.32 -5.56
C GLU A 674 -24.36 -3.21 -5.79
N ASN A 675 -24.79 -2.02 -6.23
CA ASN A 675 -23.93 -0.84 -6.38
C ASN A 675 -23.48 -0.19 -5.05
N LEU A 676 -24.05 -0.54 -3.89
CA LEU A 676 -23.56 -0.11 -2.57
C LEU A 676 -22.39 -1.00 -2.09
N PHE A 677 -22.36 -2.25 -2.57
CA PHE A 677 -21.39 -3.29 -2.21
C PHE A 677 -20.54 -3.75 -3.39
N ASP A 678 -20.41 -2.93 -4.43
CA ASP A 678 -19.33 -3.08 -5.38
C ASP A 678 -18.03 -2.59 -4.70
N TRP A 679 -17.45 -3.48 -3.87
CA TRP A 679 -16.16 -3.29 -3.21
C TRP A 679 -15.03 -3.03 -4.23
N ASP A 680 -15.31 -3.19 -5.53
CA ASP A 680 -14.37 -3.03 -6.64
C ASP A 680 -14.34 -1.61 -7.25
N ARG A 681 -15.26 -0.68 -6.91
CA ARG A 681 -15.08 0.73 -7.31
C ARG A 681 -14.01 1.49 -6.52
N GLY A 682 -13.48 0.88 -5.45
CA GLY A 682 -12.34 1.39 -4.68
C GLY A 682 -10.99 0.74 -5.02
N GLY A 683 -11.01 -0.25 -5.91
CA GLY A 683 -9.81 -0.89 -6.47
C GLY A 683 -9.26 -0.11 -7.66
N HIS A 684 -8.97 1.18 -7.50
CA HIS A 684 -8.01 1.82 -8.40
C HIS A 684 -6.62 1.29 -8.04
N TRP A 685 -6.31 0.11 -8.59
CA TRP A 685 -4.96 -0.35 -8.78
C TRP A 685 -4.23 0.72 -9.60
N ASP A 686 -3.33 1.45 -8.95
CA ASP A 686 -2.29 2.19 -9.67
C ASP A 686 -1.23 1.17 -10.11
N SER A 687 -1.61 0.35 -11.09
CA SER A 687 -0.66 -0.27 -12.00
C SER A 687 -0.83 0.46 -13.31
N GLY A 688 0.13 1.32 -13.63
CA GLY A 688 0.29 1.82 -14.99
C GLY A 688 0.15 0.65 -15.96
N LEU A 689 -0.85 0.74 -16.84
CA LEU A 689 -1.21 -0.13 -17.98
C LEU A 689 -2.61 -0.80 -17.99
N ASP A 690 -3.54 -0.56 -17.05
CA ASP A 690 -4.95 -0.92 -17.28
C ASP A 690 -5.74 0.21 -17.97
N PHE A 691 -5.64 0.18 -19.29
CA PHE A 691 -6.44 0.96 -20.24
C PHE A 691 -7.95 0.64 -20.13
N LEU A 692 -8.70 1.52 -19.48
CA LEU A 692 -10.06 2.01 -19.80
C LEU A 692 -11.19 1.02 -20.09
N CYS A 693 -12.15 0.93 -19.16
CA CYS A 693 -13.55 0.61 -19.42
C CYS A 693 -14.41 1.12 -18.24
N GLU A 694 -15.17 2.21 -18.41
CA GLU A 694 -16.52 2.18 -17.83
C GLU A 694 -17.42 1.39 -18.81
N PRO A 695 -18.40 0.60 -18.35
CA PRO A 695 -19.31 -0.12 -19.23
C PRO A 695 -20.33 0.85 -19.83
N ILE A 696 -19.86 1.76 -20.69
CA ILE A 696 -20.71 2.52 -21.59
C ILE A 696 -20.83 1.68 -22.85
N SER A 697 -22.05 1.21 -23.13
CA SER A 697 -22.35 0.28 -24.20
C SER A 697 -21.64 0.65 -25.53
N ARG A 698 -20.62 -0.16 -25.86
CA ARG A 698 -19.97 -0.43 -27.16
C ARG A 698 -18.83 0.48 -27.68
N ILE A 699 -18.45 1.60 -27.04
CA ILE A 699 -17.28 2.42 -27.46
C ILE A 699 -16.43 2.77 -26.22
N LYS A 700 -15.11 2.55 -26.29
CA LYS A 700 -14.15 2.80 -25.21
C LYS A 700 -13.35 4.07 -25.48
N ILE A 701 -13.33 4.98 -24.51
CA ILE A 701 -12.67 6.29 -24.62
C ILE A 701 -11.40 6.30 -23.79
N ILE A 702 -10.29 6.81 -24.34
CA ILE A 702 -8.97 6.76 -23.71
C ILE A 702 -8.43 8.15 -23.40
N ILE A 703 -8.21 8.47 -22.11
CA ILE A 703 -7.63 9.76 -21.66
C ILE A 703 -6.33 9.50 -20.87
N PRO A 704 -5.15 9.88 -21.35
CA PRO A 704 -3.85 9.56 -20.73
C PRO A 704 -3.42 10.48 -19.58
N ASP A 705 -4.18 11.54 -19.25
CA ASP A 705 -3.82 12.49 -18.19
C ASP A 705 -5.00 12.72 -17.21
N HIS A 706 -4.76 12.44 -15.92
CA HIS A 706 -5.75 12.57 -14.86
C HIS A 706 -6.15 14.03 -14.55
N SER A 707 -5.27 14.99 -14.82
CA SER A 707 -5.49 16.40 -14.43
C SER A 707 -6.66 17.07 -15.16
N TYR A 708 -7.07 16.50 -16.29
CA TYR A 708 -8.08 17.08 -17.19
C TYR A 708 -9.23 16.12 -17.55
N GLN A 709 -9.27 14.95 -16.92
CA GLN A 709 -10.22 13.87 -17.19
C GLN A 709 -11.68 14.32 -17.10
N ARG A 710 -12.04 15.14 -16.10
CA ARG A 710 -13.41 15.60 -15.86
C ARG A 710 -13.92 16.52 -16.97
N ASP A 711 -13.05 17.35 -17.54
CA ASP A 711 -13.39 18.32 -18.57
C ASP A 711 -13.53 17.65 -19.94
N CYS A 712 -12.63 16.70 -20.28
CA CYS A 712 -12.77 15.86 -21.47
C CYS A 712 -14.04 15.00 -21.43
N LEU A 713 -14.39 14.43 -20.27
CA LEU A 713 -15.64 13.68 -20.09
C LEU A 713 -16.90 14.55 -20.29
N ASN A 714 -16.84 15.85 -19.97
CA ASN A 714 -17.97 16.77 -20.19
C ASN A 714 -18.25 17.02 -21.68
N ILE A 715 -17.22 17.04 -22.53
CA ILE A 715 -17.36 17.12 -24.01
C ILE A 715 -18.11 15.89 -24.53
N ILE A 716 -17.86 14.73 -23.92
CA ILE A 716 -18.34 13.43 -24.40
C ILE A 716 -19.76 13.11 -23.89
N ASN A 717 -20.05 13.41 -22.62
CA ASN A 717 -21.28 12.98 -21.95
C ASN A 717 -22.57 13.63 -22.49
N ARG A 718 -22.49 14.73 -23.25
CA ARG A 718 -23.67 15.46 -23.74
C ARG A 718 -24.21 14.90 -25.06
N ASP A 719 -23.34 14.46 -25.98
CA ASP A 719 -23.73 13.98 -27.32
C ASP A 719 -23.99 12.46 -27.36
N PHE A 720 -23.57 11.71 -26.33
CA PHE A 720 -23.92 10.29 -26.13
C PHE A 720 -25.44 10.03 -26.11
N ARG A 721 -26.24 11.06 -25.79
CA ARG A 721 -27.71 10.98 -25.79
C ARG A 721 -28.35 11.18 -27.17
N ILE A 722 -27.65 11.75 -28.16
CA ILE A 722 -28.29 12.22 -29.41
C ILE A 722 -27.96 11.35 -30.65
N LYS A 723 -26.82 10.63 -30.71
CA LYS A 723 -26.37 9.94 -31.95
C LYS A 723 -25.98 8.46 -31.83
N LYS A 724 -26.65 7.68 -30.98
CA LYS A 724 -26.42 6.22 -30.82
C LYS A 724 -26.69 5.38 -32.09
N GLN A 725 -27.20 5.97 -33.18
CA GLN A 725 -27.72 5.22 -34.34
C GLN A 725 -26.77 5.05 -35.55
N ASN A 726 -25.61 5.73 -35.62
CA ASN A 726 -24.82 5.81 -36.86
C ASN A 726 -23.33 5.38 -36.76
N TRP A 727 -22.91 4.66 -35.72
CA TRP A 727 -21.48 4.31 -35.55
C TRP A 727 -21.18 2.91 -36.10
N SER A 728 -20.05 2.74 -36.78
CA SER A 728 -19.56 1.45 -37.29
C SER A 728 -19.18 0.52 -36.12
N GLU A 729 -19.66 -0.73 -36.15
CA GLU A 729 -19.40 -1.74 -35.09
C GLU A 729 -17.95 -2.27 -35.10
N GLU A 730 -17.11 -1.92 -36.09
CA GLU A 730 -15.80 -2.53 -36.30
C GLU A 730 -14.64 -1.83 -35.55
N ARG A 731 -14.77 -0.55 -35.17
CA ARG A 731 -13.70 0.26 -34.53
C ARG A 731 -14.18 0.90 -33.22
N PRO A 732 -13.98 0.25 -32.05
CA PRO A 732 -14.63 0.70 -30.80
C PRO A 732 -13.87 1.77 -29.99
N PHE A 733 -12.67 2.24 -30.38
CA PHE A 733 -11.87 3.14 -29.53
C PHE A 733 -11.78 4.59 -30.02
N VAL A 734 -11.95 5.56 -29.12
CA VAL A 734 -11.64 6.99 -29.37
C VAL A 734 -10.66 7.49 -28.32
N PHE A 735 -9.56 8.11 -28.75
CA PHE A 735 -8.54 8.63 -27.84
C PHE A 735 -8.64 10.15 -27.72
N LEU A 736 -8.51 10.70 -26.51
CA LEU A 736 -8.40 12.14 -26.28
C LEU A 736 -7.22 12.45 -25.36
N ALA A 737 -6.37 13.40 -25.73
CA ALA A 737 -5.27 13.83 -24.88
C ALA A 737 -5.03 15.33 -24.98
N HIS A 738 -4.64 15.94 -23.86
CA HIS A 738 -4.27 17.36 -23.76
C HIS A 738 -2.84 17.52 -23.27
N SER A 739 -2.13 18.52 -23.79
CA SER A 739 -0.79 18.92 -23.36
C SER A 739 0.18 17.72 -23.33
N PHE A 740 0.83 17.45 -22.20
CA PHE A 740 1.80 16.36 -22.05
C PHE A 740 1.19 14.98 -22.31
N GLY A 741 -0.10 14.77 -22.02
CA GLY A 741 -0.81 13.53 -22.32
C GLY A 741 -0.75 13.15 -23.80
N VAL A 742 -0.63 14.13 -24.71
CA VAL A 742 -0.46 13.87 -26.15
C VAL A 742 0.83 13.11 -26.43
N MET A 743 1.94 13.48 -25.77
CA MET A 743 3.23 12.84 -25.95
C MET A 743 3.24 11.42 -25.38
N VAL A 744 2.65 11.24 -24.20
CA VAL A 744 2.50 9.93 -23.55
C VAL A 744 1.68 9.00 -24.44
N LEU A 745 0.57 9.48 -24.99
CA LEU A 745 -0.28 8.69 -25.86
C LEU A 745 0.40 8.32 -27.17
N LYS A 746 1.09 9.26 -27.83
CA LYS A 746 1.87 8.97 -29.04
C LYS A 746 2.92 7.89 -28.77
N GLY A 747 3.64 7.98 -27.65
CA GLY A 747 4.65 6.98 -27.25
C GLY A 747 4.04 5.59 -26.95
N ALA A 748 2.88 5.55 -26.30
CA ALA A 748 2.16 4.31 -26.03
C ALA A 748 1.65 3.64 -27.32
N LEU A 749 1.03 4.42 -28.21
CA LEU A 749 0.52 3.92 -29.50
C LEU A 749 1.65 3.42 -30.40
N ALA A 750 2.76 4.15 -30.47
CA ALA A 750 3.96 3.74 -31.19
C ALA A 750 4.59 2.45 -30.64
N SER A 751 4.57 2.26 -29.32
CA SER A 751 5.10 1.04 -28.70
C SER A 751 4.17 -0.16 -28.97
N SER A 752 2.86 0.08 -28.98
CA SER A 752 1.86 -0.97 -29.18
C SER A 752 1.85 -1.56 -30.59
N SER A 753 2.14 -0.75 -31.63
CA SER A 753 2.21 -1.21 -33.03
C SER A 753 3.35 -2.19 -33.30
N SER A 754 4.34 -2.27 -32.40
CA SER A 754 5.47 -3.23 -32.49
C SER A 754 5.18 -4.59 -31.85
N SER A 755 4.02 -4.74 -31.18
CA SER A 755 3.63 -5.96 -30.47
C SER A 755 2.52 -6.71 -31.22
N ASN A 756 2.63 -8.03 -31.36
CA ASN A 756 1.69 -8.91 -32.09
C ASN A 756 0.29 -9.04 -31.44
N VAL A 757 -0.19 -8.04 -30.71
CA VAL A 757 -1.47 -8.04 -29.99
C VAL A 757 -2.40 -7.04 -30.68
N ASN A 758 -3.50 -7.53 -31.26
CA ASN A 758 -4.62 -6.81 -31.89
C ASN A 758 -4.32 -5.37 -32.37
N ASP A 759 -4.14 -5.26 -33.69
CA ASP A 759 -3.68 -4.07 -34.41
C ASP A 759 -4.46 -2.81 -34.03
N VAL A 760 -3.81 -1.89 -33.31
CA VAL A 760 -4.38 -0.60 -32.86
C VAL A 760 -4.99 0.19 -34.02
N SER A 761 -4.47 0.00 -35.24
CA SER A 761 -5.04 0.56 -36.47
C SER A 761 -6.46 0.07 -36.78
N SER A 762 -6.76 -1.19 -36.47
CA SER A 762 -8.04 -1.85 -36.77
C SER A 762 -9.12 -1.59 -35.72
N SER A 763 -8.74 -1.20 -34.50
CA SER A 763 -9.67 -0.97 -33.40
C SER A 763 -9.93 0.51 -33.09
N THR A 764 -9.06 1.41 -33.57
CA THR A 764 -9.18 2.85 -33.31
C THR A 764 -10.08 3.52 -34.34
N LEU A 765 -11.08 4.23 -33.85
CA LEU A 765 -12.00 5.05 -34.64
C LEU A 765 -11.40 6.44 -34.92
N GLY A 766 -10.84 7.08 -33.88
CA GLY A 766 -10.17 8.36 -34.05
C GLY A 766 -9.47 8.90 -32.80
N ILE A 767 -8.68 9.95 -32.98
CA ILE A 767 -7.81 10.53 -31.95
C ILE A 767 -7.95 12.06 -31.95
N LEU A 768 -8.13 12.65 -30.77
CA LEU A 768 -8.23 14.10 -30.57
C LEU A 768 -7.11 14.56 -29.65
N PHE A 769 -6.26 15.45 -30.16
CA PHE A 769 -5.17 16.05 -29.42
C PHE A 769 -5.43 17.53 -29.18
N PHE A 770 -5.18 18.00 -27.96
CA PHE A 770 -5.36 19.38 -27.57
C PHE A 770 -4.03 19.97 -27.08
N GLY A 771 -3.66 21.13 -27.63
CA GLY A 771 -2.60 22.01 -27.13
C GLY A 771 -1.20 21.64 -27.57
N THR A 772 -0.98 20.43 -28.07
CA THR A 772 0.33 20.01 -28.57
C THR A 772 0.31 19.93 -30.10
N PRO A 773 1.14 20.68 -30.82
CA PRO A 773 1.21 20.61 -32.28
C PRO A 773 1.66 19.22 -32.76
N PRO A 774 1.39 18.87 -34.04
CA PRO A 774 1.82 17.60 -34.61
C PRO A 774 3.33 17.38 -34.51
N ASP A 775 4.11 18.45 -34.73
CA ASP A 775 5.57 18.44 -34.60
C ASP A 775 6.01 18.61 -33.13
N ILE A 776 6.63 17.58 -32.61
CA ILE A 776 7.06 17.48 -31.21
C ILE A 776 8.24 18.39 -30.88
N ALA A 777 9.11 18.74 -31.84
CA ALA A 777 10.19 19.69 -31.58
C ALA A 777 9.64 21.07 -31.20
N ASN A 778 8.52 21.46 -31.80
CA ASN A 778 7.76 22.64 -31.41
C ASN A 778 6.84 22.37 -30.21
N GLY A 779 6.28 21.17 -30.06
CA GLY A 779 5.46 20.80 -28.91
C GLY A 779 6.20 20.86 -27.56
N LEU A 780 7.42 20.32 -27.51
CA LEU A 780 8.32 20.44 -26.35
C LEU A 780 8.71 21.90 -26.08
N LYS A 781 8.99 22.69 -27.12
CA LYS A 781 9.27 24.12 -26.97
C LYS A 781 8.08 24.89 -26.40
N ILE A 782 6.86 24.61 -26.85
CA ILE A 782 5.63 25.24 -26.35
C ILE A 782 5.34 24.79 -24.91
N LEU A 783 5.48 23.50 -24.59
CA LEU A 783 5.30 22.98 -23.23
C LEU A 783 6.30 23.59 -22.23
N LEU A 784 7.57 23.72 -22.65
CA LEU A 784 8.61 24.37 -21.85
C LEU A 784 8.40 25.89 -21.73
N ALA A 785 7.89 26.55 -22.77
CA ALA A 785 7.64 27.99 -22.77
C ALA A 785 6.34 28.39 -22.04
N SER A 786 5.35 27.52 -21.98
CA SER A 786 4.05 27.75 -21.29
C SER A 786 4.07 27.38 -19.80
N SER A 787 5.16 26.78 -19.32
CA SER A 787 5.34 26.41 -17.92
C SER A 787 5.84 27.62 -17.11
N LEU A 788 4.98 28.25 -16.30
CA LEU A 788 5.43 29.20 -15.27
C LEU A 788 6.17 28.45 -14.15
N PRO A 789 7.13 29.08 -13.42
CA PRO A 789 7.98 28.42 -12.41
C PRO A 789 7.27 27.82 -11.17
N GLY A 790 5.93 27.74 -11.16
CA GLY A 790 5.14 27.17 -10.06
C GLY A 790 4.08 26.15 -10.48
N GLU A 791 3.88 25.89 -11.79
CA GLU A 791 2.86 24.96 -12.30
C GLU A 791 3.43 23.75 -13.06
N MET A 792 4.76 23.53 -13.01
CA MET A 792 5.30 22.26 -13.51
C MET A 792 4.86 21.11 -12.60
N ASN A 793 4.05 20.20 -13.15
CA ASN A 793 3.69 18.94 -12.51
C ASN A 793 4.97 18.16 -12.14
N GLU A 794 5.05 17.63 -10.92
CA GLU A 794 6.21 16.91 -10.36
C GLU A 794 6.69 15.74 -11.26
N SER A 795 5.75 15.21 -12.05
CA SER A 795 5.99 14.16 -13.07
C SER A 795 6.80 14.67 -14.27
N LEU A 796 6.58 15.90 -14.73
CA LEU A 796 7.32 16.53 -15.84
C LEU A 796 8.77 16.83 -15.45
N GLN A 797 9.01 17.23 -14.19
CA GLN A 797 10.38 17.42 -13.68
C GLN A 797 11.14 16.09 -13.60
N LYS A 798 10.50 15.01 -13.15
CA LYS A 798 11.10 13.67 -13.10
C LYS A 798 11.45 13.11 -14.49
N LEU A 799 10.61 13.35 -15.50
CA LEU A 799 10.83 12.89 -16.89
C LEU A 799 11.92 13.70 -17.63
N ALA A 800 12.02 15.01 -17.37
CA ALA A 800 13.09 15.84 -17.94
C ALA A 800 14.49 15.48 -17.39
N LEU A 801 14.58 14.92 -16.18
CA LEU A 801 15.82 14.60 -15.49
C LEU A 801 16.36 13.17 -15.77
N THR A 802 15.60 12.29 -16.41
CA THR A 802 15.88 10.84 -16.48
C THR A 802 16.35 10.31 -17.84
N GLY A 803 16.42 11.15 -18.88
CA GLY A 803 16.85 10.72 -20.23
C GLY A 803 15.75 10.09 -21.10
N ASP A 804 14.51 10.05 -20.60
CA ASP A 804 13.32 9.51 -21.31
C ASP A 804 12.76 10.46 -22.40
N VAL A 805 13.28 11.69 -22.49
CA VAL A 805 12.96 12.64 -23.58
C VAL A 805 13.39 12.08 -24.94
N GLU A 806 14.50 11.35 -25.01
CA GLU A 806 14.95 10.71 -26.25
C GLU A 806 14.05 9.52 -26.63
N TRP A 807 13.47 8.81 -25.64
CA TRP A 807 12.46 7.79 -25.90
C TRP A 807 11.17 8.40 -26.47
N LEU A 808 10.70 9.52 -25.92
CA LEU A 808 9.55 10.25 -26.47
C LEU A 808 9.84 10.74 -27.91
N ARG A 809 11.05 11.25 -28.15
CA ARG A 809 11.48 11.70 -29.48
C ARG A 809 11.53 10.55 -30.48
N MET A 810 12.10 9.41 -30.09
CA MET A 810 12.20 8.22 -30.94
C MET A 810 10.84 7.55 -31.21
N SER A 811 10.00 7.41 -30.18
CA SER A 811 8.67 6.79 -30.31
C SER A 811 7.74 7.58 -31.23
N THR A 812 8.01 8.87 -31.44
CA THR A 812 7.20 9.72 -32.31
C THR A 812 7.39 9.43 -33.78
N SER A 813 8.61 9.09 -34.21
CA SER A 813 8.84 8.66 -35.60
C SER A 813 8.07 7.39 -35.95
N GLU A 814 7.87 6.50 -34.97
CA GLU A 814 7.06 5.29 -35.12
C GLU A 814 5.56 5.60 -35.05
N TYR A 815 5.15 6.58 -34.23
CA TYR A 815 3.77 7.07 -34.22
C TYR A 815 3.38 7.71 -35.57
N ASP A 816 4.25 8.52 -36.17
CA ASP A 816 3.96 9.19 -37.45
C ASP A 816 3.73 8.15 -38.57
N LYS A 817 4.47 7.03 -38.56
CA LYS A 817 4.22 5.88 -39.45
C LYS A 817 2.86 5.23 -39.16
N LEU A 818 2.49 5.10 -37.89
CA LEU A 818 1.19 4.56 -37.46
C LEU A 818 0.03 5.49 -37.85
N GLU A 819 0.19 6.80 -37.75
CA GLU A 819 -0.82 7.79 -38.14
C GLU A 819 -1.07 7.74 -39.66
N VAL A 820 -0.03 7.52 -40.46
CA VAL A 820 -0.15 7.35 -41.92
C VAL A 820 -0.77 5.99 -42.29
N ALA A 821 -0.39 4.91 -41.60
CA ALA A 821 -0.82 3.55 -41.92
C ALA A 821 -2.16 3.14 -41.26
N GLY A 822 -2.55 3.82 -40.18
CA GLY A 822 -3.56 3.34 -39.22
C GLY A 822 -5.02 3.49 -39.64
N GLY A 823 -5.30 4.24 -40.70
CA GLY A 823 -6.65 4.41 -41.25
C GLY A 823 -7.68 5.03 -40.29
N PHE A 824 -7.23 5.68 -39.21
CA PHE A 824 -8.06 6.41 -38.25
C PHE A 824 -7.81 7.93 -38.35
N GLN A 825 -8.81 8.74 -38.05
CA GLN A 825 -8.70 10.20 -38.19
C GLN A 825 -8.09 10.84 -36.93
N VAL A 826 -7.13 11.75 -37.11
CA VAL A 826 -6.49 12.50 -36.02
C VAL A 826 -6.82 13.98 -36.13
N VAL A 827 -7.28 14.59 -35.05
CA VAL A 827 -7.60 16.02 -34.97
C VAL A 827 -6.79 16.71 -33.90
N TYR A 828 -6.10 17.79 -34.26
CA TYR A 828 -5.29 18.61 -33.36
C TYR A 828 -5.97 19.95 -33.12
N PHE A 829 -6.31 20.26 -31.88
CA PHE A 829 -6.81 21.56 -31.44
C PHE A 829 -5.66 22.38 -30.88
N LEU A 830 -5.34 23.50 -31.51
CA LEU A 830 -4.20 24.36 -31.15
C LEU A 830 -4.67 25.78 -30.87
N GLU A 831 -3.90 26.53 -30.09
CA GLU A 831 -4.18 27.95 -29.85
C GLU A 831 -4.14 28.75 -31.16
N SER A 832 -5.04 29.71 -31.29
CA SER A 832 -4.96 30.71 -32.35
C SER A 832 -3.85 31.72 -32.03
N PRO A 833 -2.84 31.90 -32.90
CA PRO A 833 -2.00 33.08 -32.80
C PRO A 833 -2.90 34.32 -32.95
N HIS A 834 -2.63 35.35 -32.16
CA HIS A 834 -3.50 36.53 -31.99
C HIS A 834 -4.08 37.05 -33.32
N GLY A 835 -5.40 36.89 -33.52
CA GLY A 835 -6.17 37.67 -34.48
C GLY A 835 -6.64 37.04 -35.79
N GLU A 836 -6.42 35.75 -36.07
CA GLU A 836 -6.94 35.11 -37.30
C GLU A 836 -7.81 33.87 -37.02
N GLN A 837 -9.13 34.01 -37.18
CA GLN A 837 -10.06 32.88 -37.29
C GLN A 837 -10.14 32.41 -38.75
N GLN A 838 -9.34 31.40 -39.13
CA GLN A 838 -9.63 30.59 -40.31
C GLN A 838 -9.50 29.09 -39.97
N ASP A 839 -10.57 28.34 -40.22
CA ASP A 839 -10.52 26.88 -40.30
C ASP A 839 -9.95 26.51 -41.68
N GLY A 840 -8.71 26.02 -41.72
CA GLY A 840 -8.05 25.60 -42.96
C GLY A 840 -7.35 24.26 -42.83
N LYS A 841 -7.42 23.43 -43.89
CA LYS A 841 -6.45 22.34 -44.09
C LYS A 841 -5.09 22.98 -44.37
N ILE A 842 -4.12 22.77 -43.49
CA ILE A 842 -2.75 23.22 -43.76
C ILE A 842 -2.12 22.25 -44.77
N HIS A 843 -2.07 22.63 -46.05
CA HIS A 843 -1.02 22.18 -46.95
C HIS A 843 0.20 23.03 -46.68
N GLY A 844 1.22 22.48 -46.02
CA GLY A 844 2.46 23.22 -45.76
C GLY A 844 3.28 22.69 -44.59
N TYR A 845 3.81 21.48 -44.74
CA TYR A 845 5.21 21.22 -44.37
C TYR A 845 5.87 20.73 -45.66
N GLU A 846 6.56 21.64 -46.36
CA GLU A 846 7.46 21.28 -47.43
C GLU A 846 8.67 20.57 -46.81
N GLY A 847 8.61 19.25 -46.84
CA GLY A 847 9.61 18.31 -46.35
C GLY A 847 9.03 16.92 -46.57
N GLU A 848 9.48 16.29 -47.66
CA GLU A 848 9.14 14.97 -48.20
C GLU A 848 8.42 14.00 -47.24
N GLU A 849 7.09 13.92 -47.33
CA GLU A 849 6.27 12.69 -47.29
C GLU A 849 4.77 13.07 -47.34
N GLN A 850 4.21 13.01 -48.55
CA GLN A 850 2.80 13.24 -48.84
C GLN A 850 1.93 12.09 -48.32
N ASN A 851 1.50 12.13 -47.04
CA ASN A 851 0.34 11.33 -46.60
C ASN A 851 -0.28 11.69 -45.23
N ARG A 852 -0.15 12.93 -44.71
CA ARG A 852 -0.77 13.30 -43.43
C ARG A 852 -2.28 13.61 -43.58
N GLN A 853 -3.15 12.75 -43.03
CA GLN A 853 -4.60 12.98 -42.90
C GLN A 853 -5.00 13.76 -41.62
N SER A 854 -4.05 14.35 -40.90
CA SER A 854 -4.31 15.09 -39.66
C SER A 854 -5.06 16.41 -39.89
N ILE A 855 -6.16 16.64 -39.17
CA ILE A 855 -6.93 17.89 -39.21
C ILE A 855 -6.45 18.79 -38.08
N VAL A 856 -6.13 20.07 -38.35
CA VAL A 856 -5.74 21.04 -37.32
C VAL A 856 -6.83 22.10 -37.18
N ILE A 857 -7.21 22.42 -35.94
CA ILE A 857 -8.29 23.33 -35.59
C ILE A 857 -7.76 24.37 -34.61
N ARG A 858 -7.90 25.65 -34.96
CA ARG A 858 -7.49 26.76 -34.10
C ARG A 858 -8.59 27.12 -33.12
N MET A 859 -8.24 27.21 -31.85
CA MET A 859 -9.14 27.55 -30.74
C MET A 859 -8.82 28.95 -30.23
N GLY A 860 -9.85 29.72 -29.89
CA GLY A 860 -9.74 31.06 -29.27
C GLY A 860 -9.35 31.02 -27.79
N LYS A 861 -8.88 29.87 -27.28
CA LYS A 861 -8.53 29.62 -25.87
C LYS A 861 -7.03 29.37 -25.72
N THR A 862 -6.49 29.68 -24.55
CA THR A 862 -5.05 29.48 -24.21
C THR A 862 -4.74 28.01 -23.91
N HIS A 863 -3.45 27.64 -23.91
CA HIS A 863 -2.96 26.26 -23.70
C HIS A 863 -3.71 25.52 -22.59
N GLY A 864 -3.71 26.12 -21.39
CA GLY A 864 -4.27 25.52 -20.18
C GLY A 864 -5.79 25.59 -20.06
N THR A 865 -6.47 26.33 -20.95
CA THR A 865 -7.93 26.54 -20.88
C THR A 865 -8.70 25.95 -22.06
N MET A 866 -8.03 25.45 -23.10
CA MET A 866 -8.69 24.99 -24.34
C MET A 866 -9.61 23.77 -24.19
N ILE A 867 -9.51 23.07 -23.08
CA ILE A 867 -10.38 21.95 -22.70
C ILE A 867 -11.38 22.34 -21.61
N ARG A 868 -11.30 23.57 -21.08
CA ARG A 868 -12.22 24.10 -20.07
C ARG A 868 -13.33 24.90 -20.75
N PHE A 869 -14.56 24.44 -20.57
CA PHE A 869 -15.74 25.07 -21.14
C PHE A 869 -16.70 25.45 -20.01
N PRO A 870 -17.14 26.71 -19.92
CA PRO A 870 -18.03 27.18 -18.86
C PRO A 870 -19.42 26.53 -18.95
N ASN A 871 -19.88 26.23 -20.17
CA ASN A 871 -21.12 25.50 -20.46
C ASN A 871 -21.10 25.02 -21.92
N ALA A 872 -22.10 24.27 -22.36
CA ALA A 872 -22.14 23.75 -23.74
C ALA A 872 -22.70 24.72 -24.79
N GLU A 873 -23.09 25.92 -24.38
CA GLU A 873 -23.42 27.00 -25.32
C GLU A 873 -22.15 27.73 -25.79
N ASP A 874 -21.01 27.44 -25.14
CA ASP A 874 -19.69 27.92 -25.53
C ASP A 874 -19.38 27.53 -26.99
N GLU A 875 -19.01 28.53 -27.79
CA GLU A 875 -18.80 28.37 -29.23
C GLU A 875 -17.61 27.44 -29.54
N GLU A 876 -16.58 27.48 -28.69
CA GLU A 876 -15.39 26.64 -28.80
C GLU A 876 -15.71 25.19 -28.38
N PHE A 877 -16.61 25.00 -27.41
CA PHE A 877 -17.15 23.68 -27.06
C PHE A 877 -17.86 23.06 -28.27
N ARG A 878 -18.77 23.82 -28.90
CA ARG A 878 -19.47 23.39 -30.12
C ARG A 878 -18.53 23.17 -31.30
N LYS A 879 -17.40 23.87 -31.35
CA LYS A 879 -16.36 23.68 -32.37
C LYS A 879 -15.64 22.34 -32.18
N ALA A 880 -15.27 21.99 -30.95
CA ALA A 880 -14.68 20.69 -30.62
C ALA A 880 -15.68 19.54 -30.81
N GLU A 881 -16.93 19.73 -30.36
CA GLU A 881 -18.02 18.75 -30.46
C GLU A 881 -18.35 18.40 -31.92
N ARG A 882 -18.51 19.40 -32.80
CA ARG A 882 -18.78 19.16 -34.24
C ARG A 882 -17.71 18.30 -34.93
N ARG A 883 -16.47 18.36 -34.42
CA ARG A 883 -15.32 17.69 -35.03
C ARG A 883 -15.12 16.30 -34.46
N LEU A 884 -15.40 16.11 -33.18
CA LEU A 884 -15.57 14.79 -32.58
C LEU A 884 -16.64 13.97 -33.35
N VAL A 885 -17.77 14.61 -33.69
CA VAL A 885 -18.82 13.97 -34.51
C VAL A 885 -18.34 13.60 -35.91
N GLN A 886 -17.54 14.44 -36.57
CA GLN A 886 -17.03 14.14 -37.92
C GLN A 886 -15.97 13.03 -37.94
N VAL A 887 -15.24 12.85 -36.84
CA VAL A 887 -14.25 11.77 -36.67
C VAL A 887 -14.92 10.42 -36.36
N THR A 888 -16.20 10.42 -35.98
CA THR A 888 -16.93 9.26 -35.46
C THR A 888 -18.03 8.73 -36.40
N ILE A 889 -18.22 9.39 -37.55
CA ILE A 889 -19.10 8.98 -38.68
C ILE A 889 -18.19 8.60 -39.84
#